data_AF-A0AAP3FAS7-F1
#
_entry.id   AF-A0AAP3FAS7-F1
#
_cell.length_a   1.000
_cell.length_b   1.000
_cell.length_c   1.000
_cell.angle_alpha   90.00
_cell.angle_beta   90.00
_cell.angle_gamma   90.00
#
_symmetry.space_group_name_H-M   'P 1'
#
loop_
_entity.id
_entity.type
_entity.pdbx_description
1 polymer ?
#
loop_
_entity_poly.entity_id
_entity_poly.type
_entity_poly.pdbx_seq_one_letter_code
_entity_poly.pdbx_strand_id
1 'polypeptide(L)'
;MDEISVKTRAAMSTDLESRVECLWVAIYNASTGKRTFSKSYTPSGNFPEKLTTGEIKDIETESGNSYIVAVANYQNKTAVDLSGKDGADKDTEQGLETLLTAADTWEKYRAIAIKQKSDGDYASIETPAEAIVMQGSYRAEGHKENYTEDEGAETVGIQPGANNLDGMIHLRRIWTQNTFNIVPDGNVISMELVNVEVVNVPILTWLYGRQQDNNAGTLGYANAGDAYSPVMPDDLKHPMYKESQTYTPTSMTVTTDDKGRPNYKFDYWQFENKRTGSAASYADRELEYKTDGMNSGIYTSLCGNSGKATLDNNATYIRFTARIRYIVDDIKNPEEIADDIGNVKYRNAEATYVVHLGYIGDDASDFNCYRNSKYTYNIKVMSVDKILLEAFRKSESQPGAEGIVTDVSDEYFNLDAHFNVFNIYLTRDQLEDFTFSMTTYEDNAPHTITNITDKRLGVTANVPKKGDPNWKYYSWIQLVENGKSDKKTEIAKFPNLTTNGGANKVLYLNDISQMASNLVANEGYCFTVYVKEYTYEADYGETGYGDEKTTKWTHYVNQPSRTASFNVAYSVSEDRESQHFKAKYALSQRSIQTYYDITKAAAGDGTALGVEHVNEVFGMNIRWTVSDPSDSYDADNGRYNVWLALGGSNNGTQATTQWEGTDVLDLENLLHVNKVTNTAQTKYATHLNFNEKTQYVPAMRTITSSLSGNSGHYNSQASSYDPQTSHNTAQYIQAIFSCMNRNKDENGNGKIDAAELKWYVPAAGKYLRVILGRNNLITPLMGYEQKTLPQGCADDYNTLYHFISSDRKIIWADEGMSSSQFNSTTNSWQHAPWQVRCVRNLGTNLLSVTKGEKVTAAYDVKVDNTTKGGVIKPIRYFGGALRNPTTLPLPLHKTSSPYNRLARYGFEIAPAGNGNTENYTIDAGMFAITYNATGTTPQSLTPIARTYSAIVAAIEKASPCEKLNKSSGRKGWRIPNQKEIVIMMRAGVITGQYSSYSLSDGVLSQTGKSWGTVNGAGVMCCTQEHWPSMTGSNFEKTNTNPINGSDPLSGRNRWCTIEPNSSLASAKKHSQIVGIRCVRDLTAAEANMTYKQIKNHKTN
;
A
#
# COMPACT_ATOMS: atom_id res chain seq x y z
N MET A 1 -26.41 -8.45 14.91
CA MET A 1 -25.81 -8.63 13.56
C MET A 1 -24.55 -7.80 13.62
N ASP A 2 -23.41 -8.43 13.93
CA ASP A 2 -22.15 -7.70 14.03
C ASP A 2 -21.58 -7.60 12.62
N GLU A 3 -21.64 -6.38 12.06
CA GLU A 3 -20.91 -6.03 10.86
C GLU A 3 -19.43 -6.34 11.06
N ILE A 4 -18.90 -7.21 10.21
CA ILE A 4 -17.45 -7.40 10.11
C ILE A 4 -16.91 -6.16 9.41
N SER A 5 -16.54 -5.16 10.23
CA SER A 5 -15.87 -3.96 9.78
C SER A 5 -14.58 -4.37 9.06
N VAL A 6 -14.42 -3.94 7.81
CA VAL A 6 -13.11 -3.94 7.15
C VAL A 6 -12.18 -3.11 8.04
N LYS A 7 -11.29 -3.79 8.77
CA LYS A 7 -10.31 -3.12 9.64
C LYS A 7 -9.27 -2.50 8.74
N THR A 8 -9.31 -1.18 8.72
CA THR A 8 -8.36 -0.31 8.05
C THR A 8 -6.99 -0.35 8.75
N ARG A 9 -5.94 0.21 8.14
CA ARG A 9 -4.57 0.11 8.69
C ARG A 9 -4.44 0.77 10.05
N ALA A 10 -5.23 1.80 10.34
CA ALA A 10 -5.21 2.45 11.63
C ALA A 10 -6.20 1.85 12.66
N ALA A 11 -6.99 0.83 12.32
CA ALA A 11 -7.97 0.25 13.25
C ALA A 11 -7.30 -0.62 14.33
N MET A 12 -7.16 -0.07 15.54
CA MET A 12 -6.71 -0.81 16.72
C MET A 12 -7.72 -1.91 17.07
N SER A 13 -7.24 -3.08 17.53
CA SER A 13 -8.15 -4.08 18.11
C SER A 13 -8.79 -3.51 19.38
N THR A 14 -10.08 -3.75 19.57
CA THR A 14 -10.82 -3.37 20.79
C THR A 14 -10.09 -3.78 22.08
N ASP A 15 -9.41 -4.93 22.07
CA ASP A 15 -8.61 -5.42 23.21
C ASP A 15 -7.35 -4.57 23.53
N LEU A 16 -6.69 -3.96 22.54
CA LEU A 16 -5.59 -3.02 22.80
C LEU A 16 -6.12 -1.65 23.22
N GLU A 17 -7.24 -1.24 22.62
CA GLU A 17 -7.81 0.09 22.81
C GLU A 17 -8.28 0.30 24.25
N SER A 18 -8.81 -0.72 24.92
CA SER A 18 -9.26 -0.66 26.32
C SER A 18 -8.28 -1.26 27.34
N ARG A 19 -7.07 -1.64 26.92
CA ARG A 19 -6.14 -2.36 27.81
C ARG A 19 -5.55 -1.44 28.87
N VAL A 20 -5.44 -1.94 30.11
CA VAL A 20 -4.68 -1.32 31.19
C VAL A 20 -3.57 -2.29 31.63
N GLU A 21 -2.33 -1.95 31.30
CA GLU A 21 -1.12 -2.75 31.57
C GLU A 21 -0.37 -2.26 32.83
N CYS A 22 -0.57 -1.00 33.22
CA CYS A 22 -0.10 -0.43 34.48
C CYS A 22 -0.98 0.76 34.87
N LEU A 23 -1.03 1.09 36.16
CA LEU A 23 -1.81 2.21 36.69
C LEU A 23 -1.02 2.95 37.77
N TRP A 24 -0.94 4.27 37.67
CA TRP A 24 -0.41 5.16 38.70
C TRP A 24 -1.54 6.01 39.26
N VAL A 25 -1.63 6.15 40.58
CA VAL A 25 -2.67 6.93 41.27
C VAL A 25 -2.02 7.90 42.24
N ALA A 26 -2.51 9.14 42.28
CA ALA A 26 -2.07 10.16 43.22
C ALA A 26 -3.23 10.98 43.80
N ILE A 27 -3.01 11.51 45.00
CA ILE A 27 -3.91 12.42 45.70
C ILE A 27 -3.16 13.71 46.01
N TYR A 28 -3.76 14.84 45.67
CA TYR A 28 -3.23 16.18 45.90
C TYR A 28 -4.17 16.97 46.80
N ASN A 29 -3.67 17.58 47.86
CA ASN A 29 -4.47 18.47 48.67
C ASN A 29 -4.84 19.73 47.86
N ALA A 30 -6.13 20.02 47.74
CA ALA A 30 -6.65 21.03 46.82
C ALA A 30 -6.33 22.48 47.23
N SER A 31 -6.04 22.75 48.51
CA SER A 31 -5.68 24.09 48.98
C SER A 31 -4.17 24.35 48.92
N THR A 32 -3.35 23.35 49.20
CA THR A 32 -1.89 23.50 49.23
C THR A 32 -1.19 23.05 47.94
N GLY A 33 -1.89 22.29 47.09
CA GLY A 33 -1.34 21.68 45.88
C GLY A 33 -0.40 20.50 46.14
N LYS A 34 -0.06 20.18 47.40
CA LYS A 34 0.92 19.13 47.72
C LYS A 34 0.34 17.72 47.52
N ARG A 35 1.15 16.81 46.99
CA ARG A 35 0.81 15.38 46.88
C ARG A 35 0.82 14.72 48.25
N THR A 36 -0.31 14.16 48.66
CA THR A 36 -0.51 13.46 49.94
C THR A 36 -0.50 11.95 49.79
N PHE A 37 -0.58 11.42 48.55
CA PHE A 37 -0.46 9.99 48.25
C PHE A 37 0.01 9.76 46.81
N SER A 38 0.76 8.68 46.58
CA SER A 38 1.13 8.18 45.25
C SER A 38 1.43 6.68 45.30
N LYS A 39 0.90 5.90 44.36
CA LYS A 39 1.23 4.47 44.23
C LYS A 39 1.05 3.97 42.79
N SER A 40 1.93 3.04 42.38
CA SER A 40 1.84 2.32 41.11
C SER A 40 1.33 0.90 41.31
N TYR A 41 0.56 0.40 40.35
CA TYR A 41 -0.12 -0.89 40.36
C TYR A 41 0.14 -1.67 39.07
N THR A 42 0.22 -3.01 39.17
CA THR A 42 0.42 -3.93 38.05
C THR A 42 -0.67 -5.03 37.97
N PRO A 43 -0.96 -5.57 36.76
CA PRO A 43 -2.06 -6.52 36.51
C PRO A 43 -1.93 -7.89 37.20
N SER A 44 -0.75 -8.24 37.69
CA SER A 44 -0.48 -9.55 38.33
C SER A 44 -0.50 -9.50 39.85
N GLY A 45 -0.89 -8.38 40.46
CA GLY A 45 -0.91 -8.22 41.92
C GLY A 45 -2.04 -7.37 42.50
N ASN A 46 -2.57 -6.38 41.76
CA ASN A 46 -3.45 -5.36 42.34
C ASN A 46 -4.70 -4.99 41.51
N PHE A 47 -4.87 -5.50 40.29
CA PHE A 47 -6.12 -5.44 39.50
C PHE A 47 -6.07 -6.51 38.38
N PRO A 48 -7.20 -7.08 37.92
CA PRO A 48 -7.18 -8.17 36.95
C PRO A 48 -6.90 -7.72 35.51
N GLU A 49 -6.22 -8.58 34.74
CA GLU A 49 -5.72 -8.38 33.36
C GLU A 49 -6.80 -8.06 32.31
N LYS A 50 -8.09 -8.30 32.61
CA LYS A 50 -9.23 -8.13 31.69
C LYS A 50 -10.51 -7.65 32.39
N LEU A 51 -10.54 -6.46 32.96
CA LEU A 51 -11.79 -5.81 33.38
C LEU A 51 -11.90 -4.36 32.91
N THR A 52 -13.14 -3.93 32.72
CA THR A 52 -13.57 -2.54 32.45
C THR A 52 -13.64 -1.69 33.73
N THR A 53 -13.52 -2.29 34.93
CA THR A 53 -13.58 -1.62 36.25
C THR A 53 -12.71 -2.36 37.28
N GLY A 54 -12.10 -1.64 38.23
CA GLY A 54 -11.32 -2.20 39.34
C GLY A 54 -11.45 -1.36 40.62
N GLU A 55 -11.12 -1.95 41.78
CA GLU A 55 -11.18 -1.30 43.10
C GLU A 55 -9.78 -1.18 43.70
N ILE A 56 -9.48 -0.05 44.33
CA ILE A 56 -8.20 0.21 45.01
C ILE A 56 -8.48 0.41 46.51
N LYS A 57 -7.81 -0.37 47.36
CA LYS A 57 -7.98 -0.38 48.82
C LYS A 57 -6.70 0.09 49.52
N ASP A 58 -6.84 0.33 50.83
CA ASP A 58 -5.73 0.60 51.75
C ASP A 58 -4.88 1.82 51.34
N ILE A 59 -5.58 2.90 50.98
CA ILE A 59 -4.96 4.20 50.64
C ILE A 59 -4.79 5.01 51.92
N GLU A 60 -3.55 5.20 52.36
CA GLU A 60 -3.20 6.09 53.46
C GLU A 60 -2.89 7.50 52.92
N THR A 61 -3.67 8.51 53.33
CA THR A 61 -3.51 9.90 52.89
C THR A 61 -3.95 10.90 53.97
N GLU A 62 -3.81 12.19 53.71
CA GLU A 62 -4.19 13.27 54.65
C GLU A 62 -5.65 13.69 54.47
N SER A 63 -6.30 14.10 55.57
CA SER A 63 -7.66 14.65 55.54
C SER A 63 -7.70 16.04 54.92
N GLY A 64 -8.78 16.37 54.22
CA GLY A 64 -9.01 17.66 53.58
C GLY A 64 -9.57 17.52 52.16
N ASN A 65 -9.92 18.67 51.59
CA ASN A 65 -10.31 18.77 50.19
C ASN A 65 -9.14 18.38 49.29
N SER A 66 -9.35 17.41 48.39
CA SER A 66 -8.29 16.80 47.58
C SER A 66 -8.71 16.56 46.13
N TYR A 67 -7.75 16.53 45.22
CA TYR A 67 -7.89 16.01 43.86
C TYR A 67 -7.36 14.58 43.81
N ILE A 68 -8.12 13.65 43.24
CA ILE A 68 -7.69 12.25 43.06
C ILE A 68 -7.58 11.99 41.56
N VAL A 69 -6.40 11.55 41.11
CA VAL A 69 -6.09 11.33 39.69
C VAL A 69 -5.43 9.98 39.45
N ALA A 70 -5.58 9.45 38.24
CA ALA A 70 -4.88 8.26 37.80
C ALA A 70 -4.35 8.38 36.37
N VAL A 71 -3.28 7.65 36.09
CA VAL A 71 -2.65 7.54 34.77
C VAL A 71 -2.38 6.07 34.48
N ALA A 72 -2.93 5.56 33.39
CA ALA A 72 -2.70 4.20 32.92
C ALA A 72 -1.70 4.14 31.76
N ASN A 73 -1.03 3.00 31.61
CA ASN A 73 -0.13 2.69 30.49
C ASN A 73 1.03 3.69 30.32
N TYR A 74 1.51 4.22 31.44
CA TYR A 74 2.51 5.29 31.46
C TYR A 74 3.95 4.82 31.21
N GLN A 75 4.21 3.51 31.33
CA GLN A 75 5.56 2.94 31.18
C GLN A 75 6.07 3.03 29.73
N ASN A 76 7.39 3.23 29.58
CA ASN A 76 8.08 3.35 28.28
C ASN A 76 7.55 4.49 27.39
N LYS A 77 6.90 5.51 27.97
CA LYS A 77 6.45 6.71 27.25
C LYS A 77 7.39 7.87 27.51
N THR A 78 7.62 8.67 26.48
CA THR A 78 8.41 9.89 26.58
C THR A 78 7.50 11.07 26.89
N ALA A 79 7.95 11.93 27.79
CA ALA A 79 7.25 13.15 28.19
C ALA A 79 8.26 14.26 28.52
N VAL A 80 7.75 15.47 28.64
CA VAL A 80 8.49 16.69 29.04
C VAL A 80 7.72 17.41 30.14
N ASP A 81 8.45 18.18 30.95
CA ASP A 81 7.87 19.07 31.96
C ASP A 81 7.86 20.51 31.41
N LEU A 82 6.69 21.14 31.38
CA LEU A 82 6.49 22.50 30.88
C LEU A 82 6.21 23.52 32.01
N SER A 83 6.60 23.23 33.25
CA SER A 83 6.47 24.16 34.38
C SER A 83 7.47 25.32 34.23
N GLY A 84 6.97 26.52 33.91
CA GLY A 84 7.83 27.62 33.44
C GLY A 84 8.77 28.24 34.47
N LYS A 85 10.07 28.36 34.12
CA LYS A 85 10.81 29.62 33.89
C LYS A 85 12.06 29.33 33.03
N ASP A 86 12.23 30.09 31.95
CA ASP A 86 13.45 30.22 31.15
C ASP A 86 14.19 28.93 30.75
N GLY A 87 13.64 28.23 29.76
CA GLY A 87 14.41 27.53 28.72
C GLY A 87 15.34 26.37 29.11
N ALA A 88 15.50 26.01 30.38
CA ALA A 88 16.50 25.03 30.79
C ALA A 88 16.01 23.57 30.78
N ASP A 89 14.71 23.29 30.87
CA ASP A 89 14.18 21.91 31.04
C ASP A 89 13.12 21.44 30.03
N LYS A 90 12.57 22.33 29.17
CA LYS A 90 11.53 21.95 28.21
C LYS A 90 12.03 21.01 27.10
N ASP A 91 13.33 21.01 26.84
CA ASP A 91 13.99 20.15 25.84
C ASP A 91 14.46 18.80 26.44
N THR A 92 14.35 18.65 27.76
CA THR A 92 14.77 17.43 28.47
C THR A 92 13.67 16.38 28.37
N GLU A 93 13.76 15.51 27.37
CA GLU A 93 12.92 14.32 27.28
C GLU A 93 13.19 13.37 28.45
N GLN A 94 12.12 12.96 29.14
CA GLN A 94 12.18 12.03 30.26
C GLN A 94 11.15 10.91 30.08
N GLY A 95 11.35 9.81 30.80
CA GLY A 95 10.31 8.80 30.95
C GLY A 95 9.12 9.40 31.70
N LEU A 96 7.89 9.16 31.22
CA LEU A 96 6.67 9.62 31.88
C LEU A 96 6.59 9.15 33.34
N GLU A 97 7.07 7.94 33.64
CA GLU A 97 7.19 7.41 35.00
C GLU A 97 8.05 8.29 35.92
N THR A 98 9.15 8.83 35.41
CA THR A 98 10.04 9.73 36.16
C THR A 98 9.31 11.02 36.52
N LEU A 99 8.62 11.63 35.56
CA LEU A 99 7.87 12.87 35.77
C LEU A 99 6.69 12.68 36.73
N LEU A 100 5.95 11.56 36.61
CA LEU A 100 4.88 11.21 37.55
C LEU A 100 5.41 11.04 38.97
N THR A 101 6.58 10.41 39.13
CA THR A 101 7.22 10.24 40.43
C THR A 101 7.62 11.60 41.03
N ALA A 102 8.19 12.49 40.21
CA ALA A 102 8.65 13.82 40.59
C ALA A 102 7.51 14.86 40.78
N ALA A 103 6.30 14.58 40.32
CA ALA A 103 5.13 15.45 40.44
C ALA A 103 4.56 15.46 41.87
N ASP A 104 5.33 16.02 42.81
CA ASP A 104 5.00 16.21 44.22
C ASP A 104 4.03 17.39 44.49
N THR A 105 3.73 18.19 43.46
CA THR A 105 2.66 19.21 43.48
C THR A 105 1.69 19.07 42.30
N TRP A 106 0.50 19.62 42.47
CA TRP A 106 -0.55 19.67 41.45
C TRP A 106 -0.06 20.42 40.20
N GLU A 107 0.68 21.51 40.36
CA GLU A 107 1.25 22.26 39.23
C GLU A 107 2.23 21.40 38.42
N LYS A 108 3.13 20.65 39.08
CA LYS A 108 4.06 19.75 38.38
C LYS A 108 3.33 18.64 37.64
N TYR A 109 2.28 18.05 38.24
CA TYR A 109 1.46 17.06 37.54
C TYR A 109 0.79 17.64 36.29
N ARG A 110 0.20 18.84 36.41
CA ARG A 110 -0.40 19.55 35.26
C ARG A 110 0.64 20.02 34.25
N ALA A 111 1.92 20.10 34.59
CA ALA A 111 2.95 20.54 33.65
C ALA A 111 3.46 19.43 32.74
N ILE A 112 3.06 18.17 32.96
CA ILE A 112 3.52 17.04 32.17
C ILE A 112 2.84 17.05 30.78
N ALA A 113 3.65 17.10 29.73
CA ALA A 113 3.23 16.90 28.35
C ALA A 113 3.85 15.63 27.77
N ILE A 114 3.03 14.81 27.14
CA ILE A 114 3.44 13.54 26.52
C ILE A 114 3.90 13.82 25.10
N LYS A 115 5.02 13.21 24.72
CA LYS A 115 5.62 13.33 23.39
C LYS A 115 5.37 12.06 22.58
N GLN A 116 4.83 12.21 21.36
CA GLN A 116 4.72 11.09 20.43
C GLN A 116 6.06 10.82 19.72
N LYS A 117 6.23 9.58 19.23
CA LYS A 117 7.38 9.20 18.40
C LYS A 117 7.25 9.86 17.02
N SER A 118 8.32 10.48 16.52
CA SER A 118 8.40 11.06 15.17
C SER A 118 9.59 10.50 14.40
N ASP A 119 9.45 10.31 13.08
CA ASP A 119 10.52 9.82 12.19
C ASP A 119 11.13 11.00 11.42
N GLY A 120 12.14 11.66 12.01
CA GLY A 120 12.78 12.83 11.40
C GLY A 120 11.83 14.02 11.32
N ASP A 121 11.54 14.48 10.10
CA ASP A 121 10.74 15.68 9.82
C ASP A 121 9.22 15.44 9.86
N TYR A 122 8.76 14.19 9.98
CA TYR A 122 7.34 13.84 9.92
C TYR A 122 6.77 13.32 11.25
N ALA A 123 5.49 13.62 11.50
CA ALA A 123 4.72 12.98 12.58
C ALA A 123 4.30 11.56 12.20
N SER A 124 4.32 10.63 13.17
CA SER A 124 3.78 9.29 12.98
C SER A 124 2.28 9.30 13.25
N ILE A 125 1.49 8.94 12.24
CA ILE A 125 0.01 8.90 12.35
C ILE A 125 -0.56 7.47 12.30
N GLU A 126 0.31 6.46 12.34
CA GLU A 126 -0.09 5.04 12.36
C GLU A 126 -0.77 4.68 13.69
N THR A 127 -1.49 3.54 13.73
CA THR A 127 -2.04 3.02 14.99
C THR A 127 -0.95 2.92 16.07
N PRO A 128 -1.21 3.41 17.31
CA PRO A 128 -0.31 3.15 18.42
C PRO A 128 -0.08 1.63 18.59
N ALA A 129 1.19 1.21 18.59
CA ALA A 129 1.57 -0.20 18.62
C ALA A 129 1.46 -0.87 20.00
N GLU A 130 1.18 -0.07 21.02
CA GLU A 130 1.23 -0.40 22.45
C GLU A 130 -0.07 0.07 23.10
N ALA A 131 -0.36 -0.38 24.32
CA ALA A 131 -1.48 0.15 25.09
C ALA A 131 -1.39 1.68 25.23
N ILE A 132 -2.53 2.35 25.03
CA ILE A 132 -2.61 3.81 24.94
C ILE A 132 -2.56 4.41 26.34
N VAL A 133 -1.78 5.48 26.55
CA VAL A 133 -1.83 6.23 27.82
C VAL A 133 -3.24 6.75 28.05
N MET A 134 -3.74 6.55 29.26
CA MET A 134 -5.02 7.09 29.67
C MET A 134 -4.86 7.92 30.93
N GLN A 135 -5.61 9.01 31.04
CA GLN A 135 -5.64 9.87 32.22
C GLN A 135 -7.08 9.95 32.74
N GLY A 136 -7.24 10.04 34.06
CA GLY A 136 -8.55 10.23 34.69
C GLY A 136 -8.47 10.97 36.02
N SER A 137 -9.61 11.52 36.43
CA SER A 137 -9.84 12.10 37.75
C SER A 137 -11.09 11.49 38.40
N TYR A 138 -11.14 11.50 39.73
CA TYR A 138 -12.29 11.00 40.48
C TYR A 138 -13.53 11.85 40.24
N ARG A 139 -14.68 11.18 40.12
CA ARG A 139 -16.02 11.77 39.98
C ARG A 139 -16.96 11.15 40.99
N ALA A 140 -17.59 11.96 41.83
CA ALA A 140 -18.50 11.48 42.87
C ALA A 140 -19.77 10.83 42.28
N GLU A 141 -20.27 11.34 41.16
CA GLU A 141 -21.50 10.84 40.52
C GLU A 141 -21.27 9.59 39.63
N GLY A 142 -20.05 9.04 39.57
CA GLY A 142 -19.76 7.88 38.72
C GLY A 142 -19.73 8.20 37.22
N HIS A 143 -20.15 7.27 36.36
CA HIS A 143 -20.06 7.38 34.89
C HIS A 143 -21.28 8.14 34.31
N LYS A 144 -21.06 9.33 33.75
CA LYS A 144 -22.00 9.94 32.79
C LYS A 144 -21.33 10.08 31.43
N GLU A 145 -22.07 9.78 30.37
CA GLU A 145 -21.57 9.73 28.98
C GLU A 145 -21.11 11.12 28.47
N ASN A 146 -21.56 12.21 29.09
CA ASN A 146 -21.40 13.57 28.56
C ASN A 146 -20.35 14.43 29.29
N TYR A 147 -19.59 13.90 30.26
CA TYR A 147 -18.59 14.71 30.94
C TYR A 147 -17.43 15.07 30.00
N THR A 148 -17.01 16.32 29.99
CA THR A 148 -15.81 16.77 29.25
C THR A 148 -14.60 16.77 30.18
N GLU A 149 -13.42 16.35 29.69
CA GLU A 149 -12.18 16.33 30.53
C GLU A 149 -11.76 17.75 30.93
N ASP A 150 -12.17 18.71 30.12
CA ASP A 150 -11.99 20.13 30.29
C ASP A 150 -12.70 20.74 31.50
N GLU A 151 -13.62 20.00 32.14
CA GLU A 151 -14.23 20.37 33.43
C GLU A 151 -13.24 20.28 34.61
N GLY A 152 -12.11 19.60 34.42
CA GLY A 152 -11.06 19.47 35.42
C GLY A 152 -11.40 18.57 36.62
N ALA A 153 -10.43 18.28 37.50
CA ALA A 153 -10.62 17.40 38.65
C ALA A 153 -11.57 18.01 39.70
N GLU A 154 -12.57 17.22 40.13
CA GLU A 154 -13.48 17.60 41.21
C GLU A 154 -12.75 17.57 42.56
N THR A 155 -13.13 18.45 43.47
CA THR A 155 -12.64 18.41 44.85
C THR A 155 -13.39 17.35 45.65
N VAL A 156 -12.64 16.45 46.29
CA VAL A 156 -13.15 15.37 47.15
C VAL A 156 -12.79 15.68 48.60
N GLY A 157 -13.78 15.75 49.49
CA GLY A 157 -13.55 15.96 50.92
C GLY A 157 -13.19 14.67 51.63
N ILE A 158 -11.91 14.47 51.96
CA ILE A 158 -11.43 13.31 52.74
C ILE A 158 -11.53 13.64 54.24
N GLN A 159 -12.32 12.87 54.99
CA GLN A 159 -12.49 13.07 56.43
C GLN A 159 -11.36 12.39 57.23
N PRO A 160 -11.05 12.82 58.46
CA PRO A 160 -10.18 12.04 59.34
C PRO A 160 -10.75 10.63 59.61
N GLY A 161 -9.91 9.59 59.53
CA GLY A 161 -10.31 8.20 59.75
C GLY A 161 -10.60 7.43 58.46
N ALA A 162 -11.36 6.33 58.56
CA ALA A 162 -11.69 5.48 57.40
C ALA A 162 -12.75 6.15 56.52
N ASN A 163 -12.47 6.26 55.22
CA ASN A 163 -13.38 6.82 54.22
C ASN A 163 -13.68 5.74 53.17
N ASN A 164 -14.93 5.67 52.71
CA ASN A 164 -15.34 4.94 51.52
C ASN A 164 -15.90 5.94 50.51
N LEU A 165 -15.36 5.92 49.30
CA LEU A 165 -15.76 6.80 48.21
C LEU A 165 -16.54 6.00 47.17
N ASP A 166 -17.79 6.36 46.93
CA ASP A 166 -18.69 5.63 46.00
C ASP A 166 -18.49 5.98 44.52
N GLY A 167 -17.66 7.00 44.23
CA GLY A 167 -17.37 7.46 42.88
C GLY A 167 -16.32 6.64 42.13
N MET A 168 -15.96 7.09 40.92
CA MET A 168 -15.02 6.40 40.03
C MET A 168 -13.99 7.34 39.43
N ILE A 169 -12.79 6.81 39.13
CA ILE A 169 -11.78 7.48 38.31
C ILE A 169 -11.96 7.04 36.85
N HIS A 170 -12.32 7.95 35.96
CA HIS A 170 -12.59 7.62 34.56
C HIS A 170 -11.35 7.79 33.69
N LEU A 171 -10.77 6.68 33.27
CA LEU A 171 -9.60 6.68 32.38
C LEU A 171 -10.02 6.97 30.93
N ARG A 172 -9.45 8.03 30.37
CA ARG A 172 -9.69 8.51 29.00
C ARG A 172 -8.41 8.51 28.20
N ARG A 173 -8.49 8.13 26.93
CA ARG A 173 -7.32 8.07 26.04
C ARG A 173 -6.88 9.47 25.68
N ILE A 174 -5.58 9.70 25.65
CA ILE A 174 -5.02 10.99 25.19
C ILE A 174 -4.98 11.12 23.65
N TRP A 175 -5.38 10.07 22.93
CA TRP A 175 -5.34 10.01 21.47
C TRP A 175 -6.72 10.13 20.86
N THR A 176 -6.74 10.52 19.59
CA THR A 176 -7.90 10.63 18.73
C THR A 176 -7.72 9.76 17.50
N GLN A 177 -8.79 9.11 17.06
CA GLN A 177 -8.82 8.41 15.77
C GLN A 177 -9.65 9.21 14.76
N ASN A 178 -9.08 9.48 13.59
CA ASN A 178 -9.77 10.14 12.49
C ASN A 178 -9.94 9.17 11.33
N THR A 179 -11.12 9.18 10.70
CA THR A 179 -11.45 8.39 9.52
C THR A 179 -12.00 9.30 8.44
N PHE A 180 -11.45 9.20 7.24
CA PHE A 180 -11.87 9.93 6.05
C PHE A 180 -12.38 8.95 5.02
N ASN A 181 -13.61 9.13 4.58
CA ASN A 181 -14.19 8.45 3.42
C ASN A 181 -14.23 9.47 2.28
N ILE A 182 -13.37 9.32 1.29
CA ILE A 182 -13.24 10.22 0.14
C ILE A 182 -13.77 9.50 -1.09
N VAL A 183 -14.91 9.94 -1.60
CA VAL A 183 -15.65 9.25 -2.67
C VAL A 183 -16.11 10.21 -3.77
N PRO A 184 -16.12 9.77 -5.04
CA PRO A 184 -16.86 10.48 -6.08
C PRO A 184 -18.38 10.35 -5.81
N ASP A 185 -19.11 11.46 -5.90
CA ASP A 185 -20.57 11.46 -5.78
C ASP A 185 -21.26 11.60 -7.16
N GLY A 186 -22.53 11.25 -7.23
CA GLY A 186 -23.32 11.35 -8.46
C GLY A 186 -22.90 10.36 -9.55
N ASN A 187 -23.18 10.70 -10.81
CA ASN A 187 -22.98 9.82 -11.97
C ASN A 187 -21.99 10.37 -13.01
N VAL A 188 -21.47 11.58 -12.78
CA VAL A 188 -20.76 12.35 -13.82
C VAL A 188 -19.26 12.07 -13.82
N ILE A 189 -18.69 11.81 -12.64
CA ILE A 189 -17.24 11.69 -12.47
C ILE A 189 -16.80 10.33 -11.91
N SER A 190 -15.57 9.95 -12.22
CA SER A 190 -14.73 8.99 -11.50
C SER A 190 -13.53 9.74 -10.96
N MET A 191 -12.94 9.25 -9.87
CA MET A 191 -11.83 9.91 -9.20
C MET A 191 -10.73 8.90 -8.89
N GLU A 192 -9.47 9.21 -9.20
CA GLU A 192 -8.29 8.49 -8.73
C GLU A 192 -7.57 9.37 -7.70
N LEU A 193 -7.62 9.00 -6.43
CA LEU A 193 -6.84 9.70 -5.40
C LEU A 193 -5.35 9.49 -5.67
N VAL A 194 -4.54 10.55 -5.61
CA VAL A 194 -3.10 10.51 -5.87
C VAL A 194 -2.34 10.36 -4.56
N ASN A 195 -2.68 11.19 -3.57
CA ASN A 195 -2.07 11.19 -2.26
C ASN A 195 -2.97 11.87 -1.22
N VAL A 196 -2.65 11.68 0.06
CA VAL A 196 -3.18 12.37 1.24
C VAL A 196 -2.01 12.68 2.17
N GLU A 197 -2.02 13.86 2.75
CA GLU A 197 -1.13 14.31 3.81
C GLU A 197 -1.96 14.90 4.95
N VAL A 198 -1.55 14.65 6.19
CA VAL A 198 -2.12 15.29 7.37
C VAL A 198 -1.18 16.39 7.81
N VAL A 199 -1.66 17.62 7.82
CA VAL A 199 -0.84 18.80 8.15
C VAL A 199 -1.18 19.27 9.56
N ASN A 200 -0.18 19.83 10.26
CA ASN A 200 -0.27 20.30 11.64
C ASN A 200 -0.65 19.19 12.65
N VAL A 201 0.03 18.05 12.59
CA VAL A 201 -0.13 16.96 13.57
C VAL A 201 0.64 17.31 14.87
N PRO A 202 -0.01 17.38 16.04
CA PRO A 202 0.64 17.79 17.28
C PRO A 202 1.63 16.75 17.82
N ILE A 203 2.89 17.13 18.06
CA ILE A 203 3.92 16.25 18.64
C ILE A 203 3.82 16.13 20.17
N LEU A 204 3.24 17.14 20.81
CA LEU A 204 3.02 17.19 22.25
C LEU A 204 1.53 17.27 22.56
N THR A 205 1.12 16.59 23.63
CA THR A 205 -0.20 16.76 24.24
C THR A 205 -0.09 16.83 25.75
N TRP A 206 -0.97 17.58 26.42
CA TRP A 206 -0.99 17.57 27.88
C TRP A 206 -1.42 16.20 28.40
N LEU A 207 -0.74 15.69 29.43
CA LEU A 207 -1.21 14.52 30.17
C LEU A 207 -2.60 14.80 30.76
N TYR A 208 -2.76 15.98 31.37
CA TYR A 208 -4.01 16.46 31.98
C TYR A 208 -4.70 17.48 31.05
N GLY A 209 -5.88 17.10 30.51
CA GLY A 209 -6.70 17.94 29.65
C GLY A 209 -7.16 19.24 30.33
N ARG A 210 -7.32 20.31 29.54
CA ARG A 210 -7.73 21.64 29.99
C ARG A 210 -8.27 22.51 28.85
N GLN A 211 -9.07 23.52 29.23
CA GLN A 211 -9.46 24.63 28.36
C GLN A 211 -8.35 25.66 28.19
N GLN A 212 -8.48 26.51 27.17
CA GLN A 212 -7.65 27.70 27.00
C GLN A 212 -7.96 28.71 28.12
N ASP A 213 -6.93 29.12 28.87
CA ASP A 213 -6.97 30.17 29.89
C ASP A 213 -5.78 31.12 29.72
N ASN A 214 -6.02 32.25 29.05
CA ASN A 214 -4.98 33.24 28.75
C ASN A 214 -4.38 33.90 30.01
N ASN A 215 -4.99 33.72 31.18
CA ASN A 215 -4.51 34.32 32.44
C ASN A 215 -3.61 33.36 33.25
N ALA A 216 -3.48 32.09 32.86
CA ALA A 216 -2.75 31.06 33.61
C ALA A 216 -1.29 30.82 33.14
N GLY A 217 -0.73 31.73 32.34
CA GLY A 217 0.65 31.63 31.82
C GLY A 217 0.86 30.39 30.93
N THR A 218 2.05 29.77 30.97
CA THR A 218 2.39 28.58 30.15
C THR A 218 1.41 27.42 30.33
N LEU A 219 0.85 27.23 31.54
CA LEU A 219 -0.10 26.15 31.80
C LEU A 219 -1.53 26.47 31.34
N GLY A 220 -1.77 27.69 30.87
CA GLY A 220 -3.05 28.16 30.35
C GLY A 220 -3.32 27.82 28.89
N TYR A 221 -2.34 27.37 28.13
CA TYR A 221 -2.58 26.93 26.76
C TYR A 221 -3.35 25.61 26.72
N ALA A 222 -4.39 25.54 25.89
CA ALA A 222 -5.14 24.32 25.63
C ALA A 222 -4.27 23.24 24.97
N ASN A 223 -3.33 23.65 24.10
CA ASN A 223 -2.41 22.75 23.39
C ASN A 223 -1.01 22.82 24.01
N ALA A 224 -0.41 21.66 24.30
CA ALA A 224 0.94 21.60 24.87
C ALA A 224 2.02 22.10 23.90
N GLY A 225 1.82 21.92 22.59
CA GLY A 225 2.71 22.46 21.56
C GLY A 225 2.83 23.98 21.62
N ASP A 226 1.70 24.66 21.80
CA ASP A 226 1.63 26.12 21.92
C ASP A 226 2.32 26.60 23.21
N ALA A 227 2.13 25.90 24.33
CA ALA A 227 2.83 26.21 25.57
C ALA A 227 4.35 26.08 25.44
N TYR A 228 4.82 25.06 24.71
CA TYR A 228 6.23 24.82 24.48
C TYR A 228 6.87 25.93 23.61
N SER A 229 6.13 26.42 22.62
CA SER A 229 6.55 27.50 21.71
C SER A 229 5.41 28.49 21.46
N PRO A 230 5.25 29.53 22.30
CA PRO A 230 4.07 30.40 22.26
C PRO A 230 4.09 31.46 21.14
N VAL A 231 4.96 31.31 20.15
CA VAL A 231 5.14 32.26 19.04
C VAL A 231 5.04 31.49 17.73
N MET A 232 4.21 31.99 16.80
CA MET A 232 4.11 31.46 15.45
C MET A 232 5.33 31.90 14.62
N PRO A 233 6.11 30.99 14.02
CA PRO A 233 7.22 31.33 13.14
C PRO A 233 6.79 32.01 11.83
N ASP A 234 7.65 32.87 11.27
CA ASP A 234 7.40 33.58 10.01
C ASP A 234 7.31 32.64 8.79
N ASP A 235 7.99 31.49 8.83
CA ASP A 235 7.93 30.46 7.77
C ASP A 235 6.72 29.52 7.91
N LEU A 236 5.83 29.82 8.86
CA LEU A 236 4.63 29.06 9.21
C LEU A 236 4.88 27.64 9.74
N LYS A 237 6.13 27.26 10.03
CA LYS A 237 6.49 25.89 10.47
C LYS A 237 6.70 25.82 11.97
N HIS A 238 5.61 25.67 12.70
CA HIS A 238 5.69 25.55 14.16
C HIS A 238 6.38 24.24 14.60
N PRO A 239 7.41 24.26 15.47
CA PRO A 239 8.26 23.10 15.73
C PRO A 239 7.54 21.88 16.35
N MET A 240 6.42 22.13 17.03
CA MET A 240 5.61 21.09 17.68
C MET A 240 4.41 20.60 16.87
N TYR A 241 4.23 21.10 15.65
CA TYR A 241 3.22 20.60 14.71
C TYR A 241 3.95 20.18 13.43
N LYS A 242 3.77 18.93 13.01
CA LYS A 242 4.46 18.39 11.85
C LYS A 242 3.48 17.92 10.79
N GLU A 243 3.93 17.92 9.55
CA GLU A 243 3.27 17.19 8.49
C GLU A 243 3.45 15.69 8.70
N SER A 244 2.48 14.90 8.26
CA SER A 244 2.65 13.46 8.11
C SER A 244 3.51 13.16 6.89
N GLN A 245 3.95 11.91 6.73
CA GLN A 245 4.43 11.48 5.42
C GLN A 245 3.30 11.58 4.39
N THR A 246 3.63 11.68 3.12
CA THR A 246 2.64 11.58 2.05
C THR A 246 2.16 10.14 1.93
N TYR A 247 0.85 9.93 2.09
CA TYR A 247 0.18 8.65 1.97
C TYR A 247 -0.46 8.52 0.60
N THR A 248 -0.13 7.47 -0.14
CA THR A 248 -0.76 7.16 -1.43
C THR A 248 -1.90 6.16 -1.25
N PRO A 249 -2.80 5.98 -2.23
CA PRO A 249 -3.88 4.98 -2.16
C PRO A 249 -3.45 3.58 -1.75
N THR A 250 -2.19 3.22 -2.02
CA THR A 250 -1.54 1.96 -1.60
C THR A 250 -1.73 1.67 -0.11
N SER A 251 -1.74 2.73 0.68
CA SER A 251 -1.80 2.72 2.13
C SER A 251 -3.23 2.79 2.68
N MET A 252 -4.22 2.94 1.81
CA MET A 252 -5.62 3.18 2.16
C MET A 252 -6.45 1.92 1.92
N THR A 253 -7.65 1.90 2.50
CA THR A 253 -8.66 0.92 2.10
C THR A 253 -9.38 1.46 0.88
N VAL A 254 -9.12 0.89 -0.29
CA VAL A 254 -9.83 1.23 -1.51
C VAL A 254 -10.93 0.20 -1.73
N THR A 255 -12.14 0.68 -1.93
CA THR A 255 -13.29 -0.10 -2.38
C THR A 255 -13.78 0.49 -3.69
N THR A 256 -14.70 -0.16 -4.36
CA THR A 256 -15.34 0.38 -5.56
C THR A 256 -16.84 0.47 -5.35
N ASP A 257 -17.46 1.48 -5.95
CA ASP A 257 -18.92 1.60 -5.95
C ASP A 257 -19.57 0.68 -7.01
N ASP A 258 -20.90 0.77 -7.11
CA ASP A 258 -21.71 0.02 -8.07
C ASP A 258 -21.40 0.32 -9.55
N LYS A 259 -20.67 1.40 -9.83
CA LYS A 259 -20.20 1.81 -11.16
C LYS A 259 -18.73 1.45 -11.40
N GLY A 260 -18.08 0.77 -10.45
CA GLY A 260 -16.67 0.42 -10.54
C GLY A 260 -15.72 1.61 -10.32
N ARG A 261 -16.19 2.71 -9.70
CA ARG A 261 -15.36 3.87 -9.35
C ARG A 261 -14.73 3.65 -7.98
N PRO A 262 -13.45 4.00 -7.77
CA PRO A 262 -12.79 3.75 -6.49
C PRO A 262 -13.22 4.77 -5.43
N ASN A 263 -13.39 4.26 -4.22
CA ASN A 263 -13.77 4.92 -2.99
C ASN A 263 -12.65 4.70 -1.98
N TYR A 264 -12.13 5.78 -1.42
CA TYR A 264 -10.94 5.74 -0.59
C TYR A 264 -11.32 5.92 0.87
N LYS A 265 -10.85 5.02 1.73
CA LYS A 265 -10.92 5.17 3.17
C LYS A 265 -9.53 5.26 3.75
N PHE A 266 -9.22 6.43 4.29
CA PHE A 266 -7.98 6.75 4.98
C PHE A 266 -8.27 6.97 6.46
N ASP A 267 -7.50 6.38 7.35
CA ASP A 267 -7.66 6.51 8.78
C ASP A 267 -6.32 6.67 9.46
N TYR A 268 -6.30 7.42 10.56
CA TYR A 268 -5.08 7.72 11.28
C TYR A 268 -5.34 8.12 12.73
N TRP A 269 -4.27 8.19 13.53
CA TRP A 269 -4.32 8.64 14.92
C TRP A 269 -3.49 9.91 15.13
N GLN A 270 -3.97 10.80 15.99
CA GLN A 270 -3.22 11.98 16.43
C GLN A 270 -3.50 12.31 17.89
N PHE A 271 -2.68 13.19 18.45
CA PHE A 271 -3.00 13.88 19.67
C PHE A 271 -4.05 14.98 19.46
N GLU A 272 -4.64 15.42 20.57
CA GLU A 272 -5.57 16.54 20.63
C GLU A 272 -4.97 17.82 20.03
N ASN A 273 -5.78 18.56 19.28
CA ASN A 273 -5.49 19.90 18.77
C ASN A 273 -6.77 20.75 18.86
N LYS A 274 -6.81 21.72 19.77
CA LYS A 274 -7.98 22.56 20.02
C LYS A 274 -7.81 23.93 19.41
N ARG A 275 -8.71 24.31 18.51
CA ARG A 275 -8.69 25.53 17.69
C ARG A 275 -10.11 26.02 17.45
N THR A 276 -10.32 27.32 17.54
CA THR A 276 -11.60 27.96 17.25
C THR A 276 -11.36 29.14 16.32
N GLY A 277 -12.12 29.21 15.24
CA GLY A 277 -12.00 30.24 14.22
C GLY A 277 -13.20 31.19 14.20
N SER A 278 -13.33 31.90 13.09
CA SER A 278 -14.38 32.91 12.85
C SER A 278 -15.14 32.69 11.53
N ALA A 279 -14.97 31.51 10.91
CA ALA A 279 -15.66 31.17 9.67
C ALA A 279 -17.18 31.19 9.83
N ALA A 280 -17.88 31.86 8.90
CA ALA A 280 -19.34 31.98 8.91
C ALA A 280 -20.02 30.84 8.14
N SER A 281 -19.36 30.34 7.09
CA SER A 281 -19.75 29.19 6.30
C SER A 281 -18.59 28.19 6.21
N TYR A 282 -18.89 26.96 5.78
CA TYR A 282 -17.85 25.95 5.61
C TYR A 282 -16.76 26.40 4.62
N ALA A 283 -17.14 27.04 3.51
CA ALA A 283 -16.18 27.48 2.49
C ALA A 283 -15.19 28.54 2.99
N ASP A 284 -15.57 29.33 4.01
CA ASP A 284 -14.71 30.35 4.60
C ASP A 284 -13.57 29.73 5.44
N ARG A 285 -13.66 28.45 5.79
CA ARG A 285 -12.67 27.76 6.63
C ARG A 285 -11.32 27.67 5.91
N GLU A 286 -11.35 27.42 4.60
CA GLU A 286 -10.17 27.27 3.76
C GLU A 286 -9.75 28.57 3.05
N LEU A 287 -10.43 29.70 3.28
CA LEU A 287 -10.08 30.97 2.64
C LEU A 287 -8.75 31.53 3.17
N GLU A 288 -7.80 31.73 2.26
CA GLU A 288 -6.46 32.22 2.58
C GLU A 288 -6.30 33.73 2.32
N TYR A 289 -5.43 34.36 3.11
CA TYR A 289 -4.94 35.69 2.81
C TYR A 289 -4.06 35.64 1.56
N LYS A 290 -4.28 36.57 0.61
CA LYS A 290 -3.54 36.59 -0.66
C LYS A 290 -2.32 37.52 -0.56
N THR A 291 -1.14 37.04 -0.93
CA THR A 291 0.11 37.81 -1.03
C THR A 291 0.54 37.86 -2.50
N ASP A 292 0.65 39.06 -3.07
CA ASP A 292 0.91 39.28 -4.51
C ASP A 292 -0.05 38.50 -5.43
N GLY A 293 -1.29 38.31 -4.96
CA GLY A 293 -2.34 37.56 -5.66
C GLY A 293 -2.32 36.05 -5.42
N MET A 294 -1.33 35.48 -4.74
CA MET A 294 -1.21 34.03 -4.49
C MET A 294 -1.60 33.65 -3.05
N ASN A 295 -1.92 32.37 -2.82
CA ASN A 295 -2.16 31.82 -1.48
C ASN A 295 -0.92 31.93 -0.59
N SER A 296 -1.10 32.32 0.67
CA SER A 296 0.01 32.63 1.60
C SER A 296 0.29 31.55 2.65
N GLY A 297 -0.59 30.56 2.78
CA GLY A 297 -0.66 29.60 3.89
C GLY A 297 -1.32 30.15 5.15
N ILE A 298 -1.88 31.37 5.12
CA ILE A 298 -2.51 32.02 6.28
C ILE A 298 -4.03 31.99 6.11
N TYR A 299 -4.72 31.17 6.90
CA TYR A 299 -6.17 31.04 6.82
C TYR A 299 -6.87 32.18 7.55
N THR A 300 -7.66 32.96 6.82
CA THR A 300 -8.30 34.19 7.32
C THR A 300 -9.29 33.93 8.45
N SER A 301 -9.96 32.77 8.43
CA SER A 301 -10.89 32.35 9.48
C SER A 301 -10.21 32.09 10.83
N LEU A 302 -8.92 31.71 10.84
CA LEU A 302 -8.13 31.41 12.03
C LEU A 302 -7.26 32.59 12.48
N CYS A 303 -6.78 33.41 11.53
CA CYS A 303 -5.80 34.48 11.81
C CYS A 303 -6.36 35.91 11.65
N GLY A 304 -7.59 36.04 11.13
CA GLY A 304 -8.13 37.31 10.66
C GLY A 304 -7.45 37.81 9.37
N ASN A 305 -7.87 38.97 8.89
CA ASN A 305 -7.45 39.48 7.57
C ASN A 305 -6.22 40.41 7.61
N SER A 306 -5.30 40.16 8.55
CA SER A 306 -4.14 41.04 8.79
C SER A 306 -2.87 40.64 8.02
N GLY A 307 -2.89 39.50 7.34
CA GLY A 307 -1.72 38.91 6.69
C GLY A 307 -0.67 38.37 7.67
N LYS A 308 -1.00 38.22 8.96
CA LYS A 308 -0.11 37.67 9.99
C LYS A 308 -0.70 36.40 10.58
N ALA A 309 0.06 35.31 10.58
CA ALA A 309 -0.36 34.05 11.17
C ALA A 309 -0.38 34.12 12.71
N THR A 310 -1.39 33.51 13.31
CA THR A 310 -1.47 33.22 14.74
C THR A 310 -1.15 31.75 14.99
N LEU A 311 -1.03 31.34 16.25
CA LEU A 311 -0.89 29.91 16.60
C LEU A 311 -2.08 29.10 16.08
N ASP A 312 -3.25 29.71 15.91
CA ASP A 312 -4.45 29.03 15.44
C ASP A 312 -4.37 28.56 14.00
N ASN A 313 -3.46 29.12 13.20
CA ASN A 313 -3.12 28.60 11.88
C ASN A 313 -2.59 27.15 11.91
N ASN A 314 -2.19 26.65 13.09
CA ASN A 314 -1.81 25.25 13.30
C ASN A 314 -3.02 24.33 13.53
N ALA A 315 -4.23 24.70 13.10
CA ALA A 315 -5.35 23.77 13.02
C ALA A 315 -4.99 22.58 12.12
N THR A 316 -5.32 21.37 12.56
CA THR A 316 -5.06 20.16 11.77
C THR A 316 -6.01 20.12 10.59
N TYR A 317 -5.47 19.85 9.41
CA TYR A 317 -6.24 19.61 8.19
C TYR A 317 -5.63 18.45 7.41
N ILE A 318 -6.42 17.88 6.51
CA ILE A 318 -5.89 16.99 5.48
C ILE A 318 -5.73 17.75 4.18
N ARG A 319 -4.67 17.44 3.43
CA ARG A 319 -4.48 17.85 2.06
C ARG A 319 -4.45 16.62 1.17
N PHE A 320 -5.22 16.59 0.11
CA PHE A 320 -5.20 15.45 -0.80
C PHE A 320 -5.35 15.87 -2.25
N THR A 321 -4.60 15.22 -3.13
CA THR A 321 -4.69 15.43 -4.57
C THR A 321 -5.49 14.29 -5.20
N ALA A 322 -6.42 14.61 -6.09
CA ALA A 322 -7.22 13.64 -6.81
C ALA A 322 -7.29 13.97 -8.31
N ARG A 323 -7.23 12.93 -9.14
CA ARG A 323 -7.49 13.01 -10.57
C ARG A 323 -8.93 12.68 -10.86
N ILE A 324 -9.64 13.62 -11.45
CA ILE A 324 -11.06 13.51 -11.73
C ILE A 324 -11.24 13.28 -13.22
N ARG A 325 -12.07 12.31 -13.60
CA ARG A 325 -12.43 12.01 -14.99
C ARG A 325 -13.94 12.01 -15.14
N TYR A 326 -14.47 12.76 -16.09
CA TYR A 326 -15.88 12.68 -16.44
C TYR A 326 -16.14 11.38 -17.23
N ILE A 327 -17.22 10.67 -16.90
CA ILE A 327 -17.55 9.33 -17.45
C ILE A 327 -18.87 9.31 -18.22
N VAL A 328 -19.40 10.48 -18.57
CA VAL A 328 -20.65 10.65 -19.32
C VAL A 328 -20.36 11.09 -20.75
N ASP A 329 -21.23 10.69 -21.68
CA ASP A 329 -21.06 10.96 -23.11
C ASP A 329 -21.36 12.42 -23.51
N ASP A 330 -22.15 13.16 -22.70
CA ASP A 330 -22.54 14.56 -22.95
C ASP A 330 -22.12 15.46 -21.77
N ILE A 331 -20.90 15.98 -21.84
CA ILE A 331 -20.33 16.84 -20.80
C ILE A 331 -20.93 18.24 -20.95
N LYS A 332 -21.78 18.61 -19.99
CA LYS A 332 -22.34 19.96 -19.91
C LYS A 332 -21.34 20.91 -19.25
N ASN A 333 -21.07 22.04 -19.92
CA ASN A 333 -20.28 23.13 -19.36
C ASN A 333 -21.15 23.98 -18.43
N PRO A 334 -20.56 24.64 -17.41
CA PRO A 334 -21.28 25.64 -16.63
C PRO A 334 -21.82 26.74 -17.56
N GLU A 335 -23.09 27.11 -17.39
CA GLU A 335 -23.81 28.00 -18.32
C GLU A 335 -23.09 29.34 -18.52
N GLU A 336 -22.40 29.82 -17.49
CA GLU A 336 -21.70 31.10 -17.44
C GLU A 336 -20.42 31.18 -18.31
N ILE A 337 -19.88 30.01 -18.70
CA ILE A 337 -18.62 29.87 -19.46
C ILE A 337 -18.76 28.87 -20.62
N ALA A 338 -19.98 28.43 -20.93
CA ALA A 338 -20.21 27.37 -21.91
C ALA A 338 -19.68 27.74 -23.32
N ASP A 339 -19.85 28.99 -23.72
CA ASP A 339 -19.35 29.51 -25.01
C ASP A 339 -17.82 29.62 -25.03
N ASP A 340 -17.20 29.97 -23.89
CA ASP A 340 -15.75 30.09 -23.75
C ASP A 340 -15.06 28.71 -23.86
N ILE A 341 -15.70 27.65 -23.37
CA ILE A 341 -15.19 26.27 -23.42
C ILE A 341 -15.51 25.58 -24.75
N GLY A 342 -16.73 25.70 -25.27
CA GLY A 342 -17.20 24.99 -26.46
C GLY A 342 -17.31 23.46 -26.27
N ASN A 343 -17.17 22.69 -27.36
CA ASN A 343 -17.39 21.23 -27.34
C ASN A 343 -16.29 20.47 -26.58
N VAL A 344 -16.72 19.55 -25.70
CA VAL A 344 -15.85 18.69 -24.86
C VAL A 344 -16.28 17.24 -25.02
N LYS A 345 -15.34 16.35 -25.39
CA LYS A 345 -15.56 14.89 -25.44
C LYS A 345 -15.07 14.20 -24.18
N TYR A 346 -13.95 14.65 -23.60
CA TYR A 346 -13.47 14.20 -22.30
C TYR A 346 -13.08 15.37 -21.42
N ARG A 347 -13.45 15.34 -20.14
CA ARG A 347 -12.99 16.29 -19.12
C ARG A 347 -12.20 15.54 -18.05
N ASN A 348 -10.96 15.96 -17.86
CA ASN A 348 -10.10 15.45 -16.81
C ASN A 348 -9.63 16.61 -15.94
N ALA A 349 -9.38 16.36 -14.66
CA ALA A 349 -8.75 17.35 -13.81
C ALA A 349 -7.77 16.70 -12.83
N GLU A 350 -6.80 17.47 -12.38
CA GLU A 350 -6.03 17.16 -11.18
C GLU A 350 -6.29 18.28 -10.18
N ALA A 351 -6.94 17.94 -9.07
CA ALA A 351 -7.40 18.89 -8.07
C ALA A 351 -6.81 18.56 -6.71
N THR A 352 -6.36 19.57 -5.98
CA THR A 352 -5.92 19.49 -4.59
C THR A 352 -6.99 20.06 -3.68
N TYR A 353 -7.29 19.32 -2.63
CA TYR A 353 -8.31 19.65 -1.65
C TYR A 353 -7.69 19.86 -0.28
N VAL A 354 -8.10 20.92 0.41
CA VAL A 354 -7.78 21.19 1.81
C VAL A 354 -9.05 21.03 2.63
N VAL A 355 -8.98 20.26 3.73
CA VAL A 355 -10.12 20.01 4.60
C VAL A 355 -9.68 20.09 6.06
N HIS A 356 -10.05 21.17 6.74
CA HIS A 356 -9.80 21.33 8.18
C HIS A 356 -10.67 20.40 9.02
N LEU A 357 -10.08 19.78 10.04
CA LEU A 357 -10.80 18.96 11.02
C LEU A 357 -11.73 19.81 11.91
N GLY A 358 -12.69 19.16 12.59
CA GLY A 358 -13.70 19.81 13.42
C GLY A 358 -15.08 19.76 12.76
N TYR A 359 -15.76 20.90 12.73
CA TYR A 359 -17.13 21.06 12.20
C TYR A 359 -18.19 20.23 12.95
N ILE A 360 -17.99 20.05 14.26
CA ILE A 360 -18.92 19.31 15.12
C ILE A 360 -20.22 20.11 15.27
N GLY A 361 -21.36 19.45 15.04
CA GLY A 361 -22.67 20.10 15.16
C GLY A 361 -22.94 21.16 14.09
N ASP A 362 -22.31 21.02 12.92
CA ASP A 362 -22.39 21.95 11.78
C ASP A 362 -21.85 23.36 12.08
N ASP A 363 -20.96 23.48 13.06
CA ASP A 363 -20.33 24.75 13.45
C ASP A 363 -19.08 25.05 12.60
N ALA A 364 -19.18 26.02 11.70
CA ALA A 364 -18.07 26.45 10.84
C ALA A 364 -16.88 27.02 11.62
N SER A 365 -17.09 27.51 12.84
CA SER A 365 -16.02 28.04 13.71
C SER A 365 -15.26 26.96 14.49
N ASP A 366 -15.73 25.71 14.46
CA ASP A 366 -15.11 24.60 15.18
C ASP A 366 -13.98 23.95 14.38
N PHE A 367 -12.73 24.09 14.85
CA PHE A 367 -11.54 23.46 14.27
C PHE A 367 -10.93 22.43 15.23
N ASN A 368 -11.70 21.96 16.22
CA ASN A 368 -11.19 21.12 17.29
C ASN A 368 -11.06 19.65 16.89
N CYS A 369 -10.00 19.04 17.40
CA CYS A 369 -9.77 17.60 17.40
C CYS A 369 -9.55 17.16 18.85
N TYR A 370 -10.58 16.61 19.49
CA TYR A 370 -10.56 16.26 20.91
C TYR A 370 -9.96 14.88 21.16
N ARG A 371 -9.24 14.72 22.28
CA ARG A 371 -8.78 13.42 22.79
C ARG A 371 -9.95 12.45 23.04
N ASN A 372 -9.66 11.16 23.14
CA ASN A 372 -10.63 10.09 23.41
C ASN A 372 -11.83 10.07 22.44
N SER A 373 -11.64 10.56 21.21
CA SER A 373 -12.71 10.72 20.22
C SER A 373 -12.43 9.92 18.95
N LYS A 374 -13.51 9.58 18.24
CA LYS A 374 -13.47 8.95 16.92
C LYS A 374 -14.26 9.79 15.93
N TYR A 375 -13.56 10.43 15.00
CA TYR A 375 -14.18 11.26 13.97
C TYR A 375 -14.32 10.49 12.65
N THR A 376 -15.43 10.71 11.96
CA THR A 376 -15.66 10.21 10.60
C THR A 376 -16.04 11.37 9.68
N TYR A 377 -15.16 11.73 8.76
CA TYR A 377 -15.36 12.73 7.73
C TYR A 377 -15.78 12.05 6.43
N ASN A 378 -16.93 12.45 5.87
CA ASN A 378 -17.45 11.90 4.61
C ASN A 378 -17.32 12.96 3.51
N ILE A 379 -16.24 12.88 2.75
CA ILE A 379 -15.90 13.83 1.70
C ILE A 379 -16.44 13.30 0.37
N LYS A 380 -17.22 14.14 -0.31
CA LYS A 380 -17.85 13.85 -1.59
C LYS A 380 -17.32 14.80 -2.64
N VAL A 381 -16.60 14.26 -3.62
CA VAL A 381 -16.15 15.02 -4.79
C VAL A 381 -17.27 14.98 -5.83
N MET A 382 -17.79 16.14 -6.23
CA MET A 382 -19.01 16.24 -7.04
C MET A 382 -18.74 16.57 -8.52
N SER A 383 -17.98 17.63 -8.76
CA SER A 383 -17.61 18.11 -10.11
C SER A 383 -16.40 19.03 -10.01
N VAL A 384 -15.87 19.45 -11.15
CA VAL A 384 -14.78 20.44 -11.24
C VAL A 384 -15.28 21.82 -11.70
N ASP A 385 -16.60 22.02 -11.67
CA ASP A 385 -17.24 23.20 -12.25
C ASP A 385 -16.82 24.48 -11.52
N LYS A 386 -16.63 24.43 -10.20
CA LYS A 386 -16.15 25.57 -9.43
C LYS A 386 -14.70 25.96 -9.77
N ILE A 387 -13.84 24.98 -9.99
CA ILE A 387 -12.46 25.19 -10.49
C ILE A 387 -12.49 25.83 -11.88
N LEU A 388 -13.40 25.37 -12.77
CA LEU A 388 -13.60 26.00 -14.08
C LEU A 388 -14.09 27.45 -13.95
N LEU A 389 -15.11 27.71 -13.15
CA LEU A 389 -15.63 29.06 -12.92
C LEU A 389 -14.54 30.01 -12.43
N GLU A 390 -13.70 29.57 -11.49
CA GLU A 390 -12.55 30.32 -10.98
C GLU A 390 -11.45 30.55 -12.03
N ALA A 391 -11.19 29.59 -12.92
CA ALA A 391 -10.23 29.76 -14.01
C ALA A 391 -10.66 30.83 -15.05
N PHE A 392 -11.95 31.08 -15.20
CA PHE A 392 -12.51 32.01 -16.21
C PHE A 392 -13.05 33.33 -15.63
N ARG A 393 -13.24 33.45 -14.31
CA ARG A 393 -13.86 34.60 -13.62
C ARG A 393 -13.19 34.86 -12.25
N LYS A 394 -13.40 36.07 -11.69
CA LYS A 394 -12.67 36.57 -10.50
C LYS A 394 -13.24 36.17 -9.12
N SER A 395 -14.05 35.12 -9.00
CA SER A 395 -14.72 34.79 -7.72
C SER A 395 -14.27 33.43 -7.18
N GLU A 396 -13.56 33.44 -6.05
CA GLU A 396 -13.12 32.26 -5.29
C GLU A 396 -14.29 31.69 -4.49
N SER A 397 -15.04 30.79 -5.10
CA SER A 397 -16.28 30.22 -4.55
C SER A 397 -16.04 28.90 -3.81
N GLN A 398 -14.84 28.33 -3.95
CA GLN A 398 -14.39 27.13 -3.25
C GLN A 398 -12.88 27.19 -2.94
N PRO A 399 -12.46 28.01 -1.94
CA PRO A 399 -11.05 28.16 -1.58
C PRO A 399 -10.35 26.83 -1.24
N GLY A 400 -11.10 25.85 -0.71
CA GLY A 400 -10.57 24.54 -0.36
C GLY A 400 -10.39 23.55 -1.51
N ALA A 401 -10.61 23.93 -2.78
CA ALA A 401 -10.44 23.05 -3.93
C ALA A 401 -9.87 23.79 -5.15
N GLU A 402 -8.62 23.50 -5.50
CA GLU A 402 -7.89 24.17 -6.57
C GLU A 402 -7.30 23.14 -7.52
N GLY A 403 -6.99 23.53 -8.77
CA GLY A 403 -6.35 22.60 -9.69
C GLY A 403 -6.47 22.92 -11.17
N ILE A 404 -6.10 21.92 -11.96
CA ILE A 404 -6.00 22.02 -13.42
C ILE A 404 -7.11 21.19 -14.05
N VAL A 405 -7.94 21.81 -14.90
CA VAL A 405 -8.94 21.12 -15.72
C VAL A 405 -8.48 21.09 -17.17
N THR A 406 -8.44 19.89 -17.76
CA THR A 406 -8.14 19.65 -19.17
C THR A 406 -9.38 19.12 -19.88
N ASP A 407 -9.93 19.93 -20.76
CA ASP A 407 -10.99 19.54 -21.70
C ASP A 407 -10.39 19.09 -23.03
N VAL A 408 -10.83 17.92 -23.50
CA VAL A 408 -10.32 17.26 -24.70
C VAL A 408 -11.45 17.09 -25.70
N SER A 409 -11.23 17.58 -26.92
CA SER A 409 -12.26 17.56 -27.98
C SER A 409 -12.25 16.28 -28.82
N ASP A 410 -11.15 15.52 -28.87
CA ASP A 410 -11.07 14.23 -29.58
C ASP A 410 -10.76 13.07 -28.63
N GLU A 411 -9.50 12.72 -28.34
CA GLU A 411 -9.18 11.51 -27.55
C GLU A 411 -8.24 11.78 -26.37
N TYR A 412 -8.57 11.20 -25.20
CA TYR A 412 -7.73 11.20 -24.02
C TYR A 412 -7.11 9.81 -23.78
N PHE A 413 -5.78 9.72 -23.82
CA PHE A 413 -5.04 8.48 -23.69
C PHE A 413 -4.58 8.25 -22.24
N ASN A 414 -5.15 7.26 -21.56
CA ASN A 414 -4.68 6.84 -20.23
C ASN A 414 -3.70 5.67 -20.36
N LEU A 415 -2.45 5.90 -20.00
CA LEU A 415 -1.32 5.01 -20.27
C LEU A 415 -0.70 4.46 -18.98
N ASP A 416 -0.16 3.25 -19.05
CA ASP A 416 0.62 2.66 -17.97
C ASP A 416 2.12 3.02 -18.11
N ALA A 417 2.94 2.60 -17.17
CA ALA A 417 4.34 3.01 -17.07
C ALA A 417 5.27 2.45 -18.14
N HIS A 418 4.87 1.38 -18.82
CA HIS A 418 5.66 0.75 -19.87
C HIS A 418 5.55 1.51 -21.21
N PHE A 419 6.14 0.96 -22.28
CA PHE A 419 6.00 1.51 -23.62
C PHE A 419 4.53 1.50 -24.09
N ASN A 420 4.06 2.59 -24.70
CA ASN A 420 2.72 2.68 -25.28
C ASN A 420 2.75 3.26 -26.71
N VAL A 421 1.71 2.93 -27.49
CA VAL A 421 1.56 3.40 -28.87
C VAL A 421 0.10 3.65 -29.21
N PHE A 422 -0.17 4.71 -29.98
CA PHE A 422 -1.50 5.07 -30.48
C PHE A 422 -1.37 6.01 -31.69
N ASN A 423 -2.49 6.38 -32.31
CA ASN A 423 -2.49 7.34 -33.42
C ASN A 423 -3.19 8.65 -33.03
N ILE A 424 -2.71 9.74 -33.63
CA ILE A 424 -3.40 11.03 -33.68
C ILE A 424 -3.54 11.46 -35.14
N TYR A 425 -4.62 12.17 -35.45
CA TYR A 425 -4.83 12.79 -36.75
C TYR A 425 -4.95 14.31 -36.61
N LEU A 426 -4.19 15.05 -37.41
CA LEU A 426 -4.17 16.53 -37.40
C LEU A 426 -4.39 17.04 -38.83
N THR A 427 -5.37 17.94 -38.99
CA THR A 427 -5.60 18.63 -40.26
C THR A 427 -4.48 19.62 -40.55
N ARG A 428 -4.41 20.12 -41.79
CA ARG A 428 -3.47 21.17 -42.17
C ARG A 428 -3.49 22.37 -41.20
N ASP A 429 -4.66 22.98 -40.98
CA ASP A 429 -4.79 24.16 -40.10
C ASP A 429 -4.33 23.86 -38.67
N GLN A 430 -4.65 22.66 -38.18
CA GLN A 430 -4.24 22.18 -36.86
C GLN A 430 -2.73 21.96 -36.73
N LEU A 431 -2.03 21.71 -37.84
CA LEU A 431 -0.57 21.63 -37.88
C LEU A 431 0.09 23.01 -38.01
N GLU A 432 -0.52 23.92 -38.78
CA GLU A 432 -0.04 25.31 -38.92
C GLU A 432 -0.05 26.02 -37.55
N ASP A 433 -1.09 25.82 -36.74
CA ASP A 433 -1.25 26.39 -35.41
C ASP A 433 -0.91 25.41 -34.26
N PHE A 434 -0.06 24.42 -34.53
CA PHE A 434 0.21 23.35 -33.56
C PHE A 434 0.88 23.86 -32.28
N THR A 435 0.20 23.68 -31.14
CA THR A 435 0.74 23.96 -29.81
C THR A 435 0.71 22.71 -28.93
N PHE A 436 1.63 22.64 -27.97
CA PHE A 436 1.65 21.58 -26.98
C PHE A 436 2.17 22.08 -25.62
N SER A 437 1.77 21.36 -24.59
CA SER A 437 2.34 21.47 -23.24
C SER A 437 2.50 20.07 -22.68
N MET A 438 3.59 19.81 -21.97
CA MET A 438 3.82 18.55 -21.27
C MET A 438 4.48 18.80 -19.92
N THR A 439 4.13 17.98 -18.95
CA THR A 439 4.72 18.01 -17.60
C THR A 439 5.20 16.63 -17.24
N THR A 440 6.46 16.54 -16.84
CA THR A 440 7.12 15.32 -16.38
C THR A 440 7.62 15.51 -14.95
N TYR A 441 7.98 14.43 -14.26
CA TYR A 441 8.43 14.51 -12.86
C TYR A 441 9.72 13.71 -12.64
N GLU A 442 10.67 14.31 -11.93
CA GLU A 442 11.86 13.67 -11.39
C GLU A 442 12.06 14.20 -9.96
N ASP A 443 12.28 13.33 -8.97
CA ASP A 443 12.36 13.72 -7.54
C ASP A 443 11.15 14.50 -7.00
N ASN A 444 9.95 14.14 -7.48
CA ASN A 444 8.70 14.85 -7.26
C ASN A 444 8.70 16.31 -7.74
N ALA A 445 9.74 16.76 -8.46
CA ALA A 445 9.81 18.08 -9.04
C ALA A 445 9.20 18.07 -10.45
N PRO A 446 8.23 18.96 -10.76
CA PRO A 446 7.65 19.07 -12.08
C PRO A 446 8.61 19.76 -13.06
N HIS A 447 8.74 19.20 -14.27
CA HIS A 447 9.43 19.80 -15.40
C HIS A 447 8.45 19.98 -16.55
N THR A 448 8.12 21.24 -16.83
CA THR A 448 7.15 21.62 -17.87
C THR A 448 7.86 22.10 -19.14
N ILE A 449 7.49 21.51 -20.27
CA ILE A 449 7.96 21.89 -21.61
C ILE A 449 6.77 22.27 -22.47
N THR A 450 6.84 23.44 -23.10
CA THR A 450 5.77 23.99 -23.92
C THR A 450 6.34 24.75 -25.11
N ASN A 451 5.60 24.76 -26.23
CA ASN A 451 5.84 25.69 -27.33
C ASN A 451 4.88 26.88 -27.32
N ILE A 452 4.05 27.02 -26.28
CA ILE A 452 3.09 28.11 -26.11
C ILE A 452 3.82 29.38 -25.68
N THR A 453 3.40 30.54 -26.20
CA THR A 453 3.85 31.85 -25.73
C THR A 453 2.64 32.75 -25.48
N ASP A 454 2.41 33.15 -24.22
CA ASP A 454 1.39 34.15 -23.85
C ASP A 454 1.97 35.15 -22.84
N LYS A 455 2.12 36.40 -23.30
CA LYS A 455 2.69 37.50 -22.50
C LYS A 455 1.81 37.91 -21.32
N ARG A 456 0.49 37.74 -21.40
CA ARG A 456 -0.44 38.09 -20.32
C ARG A 456 -0.26 37.16 -19.12
N LEU A 457 0.10 35.91 -19.41
CA LEU A 457 0.22 34.83 -18.44
C LEU A 457 1.67 34.56 -18.03
N GLY A 458 2.63 35.28 -18.64
CA GLY A 458 4.05 35.08 -18.38
C GLY A 458 4.60 33.74 -18.91
N VAL A 459 3.88 33.08 -19.82
CA VAL A 459 4.28 31.78 -20.39
C VAL A 459 5.12 32.02 -21.64
N THR A 460 6.29 31.38 -21.71
CA THR A 460 7.20 31.43 -22.86
C THR A 460 7.60 30.03 -23.30
N ALA A 461 7.67 29.83 -24.62
CA ALA A 461 8.11 28.57 -25.20
C ALA A 461 9.54 28.22 -24.74
N ASN A 462 9.77 26.95 -24.37
CA ASN A 462 11.02 26.47 -23.78
C ASN A 462 11.46 25.10 -24.31
N VAL A 463 11.12 24.80 -25.58
CA VAL A 463 11.45 23.51 -26.21
C VAL A 463 12.97 23.30 -26.27
N PRO A 464 13.51 22.25 -25.62
CA PRO A 464 14.94 21.99 -25.60
C PRO A 464 15.43 21.45 -26.94
N LYS A 465 16.72 21.68 -27.24
CA LYS A 465 17.40 21.07 -28.38
C LYS A 465 17.99 19.72 -27.98
N LYS A 466 18.18 18.83 -28.96
CA LYS A 466 18.86 17.56 -28.74
C LYS A 466 20.26 17.80 -28.19
N GLY A 467 20.58 17.18 -27.05
CA GLY A 467 21.82 17.38 -26.30
C GLY A 467 21.67 18.27 -25.06
N ASP A 468 20.59 19.04 -24.93
CA ASP A 468 20.31 19.78 -23.70
C ASP A 468 19.92 18.81 -22.56
N PRO A 469 20.27 19.10 -21.28
CA PRO A 469 19.90 18.24 -20.15
C PRO A 469 18.39 17.98 -20.02
N ASN A 470 17.57 18.95 -20.44
CA ASN A 470 16.11 18.87 -20.41
C ASN A 470 15.51 18.09 -21.59
N TRP A 471 16.33 17.67 -22.57
CA TRP A 471 15.87 16.89 -23.73
C TRP A 471 15.11 15.63 -23.32
N LYS A 472 15.54 14.96 -22.24
CA LYS A 472 14.89 13.76 -21.68
C LYS A 472 13.43 13.98 -21.26
N TYR A 473 13.06 15.20 -20.86
CA TYR A 473 11.69 15.56 -20.48
C TYR A 473 10.80 15.90 -21.70
N TYR A 474 11.39 16.02 -22.89
CA TYR A 474 10.69 16.31 -24.15
C TYR A 474 10.63 15.09 -25.08
N SER A 475 11.73 14.33 -25.19
CA SER A 475 11.92 13.28 -26.20
C SER A 475 11.17 11.98 -25.91
N TRP A 476 10.40 11.91 -24.82
CA TRP A 476 9.62 10.73 -24.43
C TRP A 476 8.39 10.50 -25.31
N ILE A 477 8.00 11.49 -26.12
CA ILE A 477 7.02 11.36 -27.20
C ILE A 477 7.76 11.39 -28.54
N GLN A 478 7.66 10.32 -29.30
CA GLN A 478 8.20 10.18 -30.65
C GLN A 478 7.04 9.96 -31.62
N LEU A 479 7.12 10.51 -32.83
CA LEU A 479 6.07 10.39 -33.84
C LEU A 479 6.63 9.81 -35.13
N VAL A 480 5.81 9.01 -35.81
CA VAL A 480 6.08 8.44 -37.13
C VAL A 480 4.89 8.73 -38.02
N GLU A 481 5.13 9.24 -39.23
CA GLU A 481 4.07 9.46 -40.21
C GLU A 481 3.40 8.13 -40.58
N ASN A 482 2.07 8.08 -40.53
CA ASN A 482 1.23 6.93 -40.85
C ASN A 482 0.24 7.24 -42.00
N GLY A 483 0.71 8.04 -42.96
CA GLY A 483 -0.07 8.46 -44.12
C GLY A 483 -1.07 9.58 -43.81
N LYS A 484 -1.94 9.85 -44.80
CA LYS A 484 -2.86 11.00 -44.81
C LYS A 484 -4.31 10.69 -44.41
N SER A 485 -4.62 9.45 -44.06
CA SER A 485 -5.96 9.03 -43.63
C SER A 485 -6.03 8.92 -42.12
N ASP A 486 -7.15 9.29 -41.50
CA ASP A 486 -7.38 9.11 -40.05
C ASP A 486 -7.51 7.61 -39.70
N LYS A 487 -6.38 7.00 -39.32
CA LYS A 487 -6.31 5.60 -38.89
C LYS A 487 -6.38 5.53 -37.38
N LYS A 488 -7.37 4.84 -36.82
CA LYS A 488 -7.51 4.72 -35.35
C LYS A 488 -6.70 3.57 -34.74
N THR A 489 -6.63 2.41 -35.42
CA THR A 489 -6.04 1.18 -34.85
C THR A 489 -4.83 0.64 -35.60
N GLU A 490 -4.66 0.99 -36.87
CA GLU A 490 -3.50 0.59 -37.69
C GLU A 490 -2.32 1.52 -37.39
N ILE A 491 -1.24 1.01 -36.79
CA ILE A 491 -0.06 1.78 -36.39
C ILE A 491 1.08 1.62 -37.41
N ALA A 492 1.88 2.67 -37.60
CA ALA A 492 3.09 2.62 -38.41
C ALA A 492 4.23 2.03 -37.57
N LYS A 493 4.99 1.08 -38.15
CA LYS A 493 6.19 0.50 -37.53
C LYS A 493 7.25 1.56 -37.17
N PHE A 494 8.00 1.32 -36.10
CA PHE A 494 9.09 2.19 -35.72
C PHE A 494 10.22 2.14 -36.77
N PRO A 495 10.77 3.28 -37.22
CA PRO A 495 11.79 3.29 -38.26
C PRO A 495 13.08 2.59 -37.85
N ASN A 496 13.69 1.85 -38.78
CA ASN A 496 15.02 1.29 -38.58
C ASN A 496 16.09 2.39 -38.52
N LEU A 497 16.55 2.72 -37.32
CA LEU A 497 17.51 3.78 -37.04
C LEU A 497 18.91 3.47 -37.55
N THR A 498 19.24 2.22 -37.84
CA THR A 498 20.57 1.83 -38.36
C THR A 498 20.69 2.03 -39.86
N THR A 499 19.59 2.33 -40.56
CA THR A 499 19.58 2.57 -42.01
C THR A 499 19.76 4.05 -42.36
N ASN A 500 20.31 4.31 -43.54
CA ASN A 500 20.55 5.69 -44.00
C ASN A 500 19.21 6.43 -44.17
N GLY A 501 19.03 7.54 -43.45
CA GLY A 501 17.79 8.31 -43.39
C GLY A 501 16.70 7.75 -42.47
N GLY A 502 16.90 6.61 -41.80
CA GLY A 502 15.93 6.03 -40.87
C GLY A 502 15.64 6.93 -39.66
N ALA A 503 16.69 7.51 -39.06
CA ALA A 503 16.56 8.46 -37.96
C ALA A 503 15.78 9.73 -38.32
N ASN A 504 15.81 10.16 -39.60
CA ASN A 504 15.07 11.35 -40.07
C ASN A 504 13.55 11.12 -40.15
N LYS A 505 13.09 9.86 -40.03
CA LYS A 505 11.66 9.52 -40.00
C LYS A 505 11.06 9.59 -38.60
N VAL A 506 11.88 9.72 -37.56
CA VAL A 506 11.41 9.92 -36.19
C VAL A 506 11.26 11.41 -35.96
N LEU A 507 10.02 11.83 -35.73
CA LEU A 507 9.64 13.21 -35.49
C LEU A 507 9.40 13.43 -33.99
N TYR A 508 9.55 14.67 -33.55
CA TYR A 508 9.11 15.15 -32.25
C TYR A 508 8.01 16.20 -32.41
N LEU A 509 7.33 16.57 -31.33
CA LEU A 509 6.15 17.43 -31.38
C LEU A 509 6.38 18.80 -32.04
N ASN A 510 7.59 19.36 -31.94
CA ASN A 510 7.94 20.62 -32.58
C ASN A 510 8.25 20.49 -34.09
N ASP A 511 8.46 19.26 -34.59
CA ASP A 511 8.79 19.01 -36.00
C ASP A 511 7.53 18.94 -36.87
N ILE A 512 6.40 18.49 -36.31
CA ILE A 512 5.20 18.18 -37.09
C ILE A 512 4.49 19.42 -37.63
N SER A 513 4.66 20.59 -37.01
CA SER A 513 4.06 21.84 -37.50
C SER A 513 4.59 22.23 -38.89
N GLN A 514 5.86 21.94 -39.16
CA GLN A 514 6.50 22.22 -40.44
C GLN A 514 5.91 21.38 -41.59
N MET A 515 5.30 20.22 -41.26
CA MET A 515 4.70 19.32 -42.24
C MET A 515 3.41 19.87 -42.86
N ALA A 516 2.78 20.88 -42.25
CA ALA A 516 1.58 21.51 -42.78
C ALA A 516 1.77 22.05 -44.22
N SER A 517 2.99 22.54 -44.52
CA SER A 517 3.36 23.06 -45.83
C SER A 517 3.28 22.03 -46.97
N ASN A 518 3.26 20.73 -46.64
CA ASN A 518 3.16 19.62 -47.60
C ASN A 518 1.72 19.17 -47.88
N LEU A 519 0.73 19.77 -47.21
CA LEU A 519 -0.68 19.41 -47.32
C LEU A 519 -1.46 20.42 -48.17
N VAL A 520 -2.44 19.95 -48.92
CA VAL A 520 -3.47 20.84 -49.52
C VAL A 520 -4.60 21.11 -48.52
N ALA A 521 -5.48 22.05 -48.82
CA ALA A 521 -6.62 22.37 -47.96
C ALA A 521 -7.50 21.12 -47.68
N ASN A 522 -7.95 20.97 -46.43
CA ASN A 522 -8.73 19.82 -45.92
C ASN A 522 -8.00 18.47 -45.85
N GLU A 523 -6.73 18.36 -46.23
CA GLU A 523 -5.92 17.19 -45.90
C GLU A 523 -5.40 17.25 -44.45
N GLY A 524 -4.90 16.12 -43.97
CA GLY A 524 -4.23 15.99 -42.69
C GLY A 524 -3.22 14.85 -42.70
N TYR A 525 -2.49 14.72 -41.61
CA TYR A 525 -1.60 13.59 -41.37
C TYR A 525 -2.09 12.78 -40.18
N CYS A 526 -2.01 11.46 -40.32
CA CYS A 526 -2.04 10.55 -39.20
C CYS A 526 -0.60 10.32 -38.73
N PHE A 527 -0.38 10.45 -37.43
CA PHE A 527 0.89 10.15 -36.78
C PHE A 527 0.69 9.00 -35.82
N THR A 528 1.56 7.99 -35.91
CA THR A 528 1.71 7.01 -34.84
C THR A 528 2.62 7.61 -33.78
N VAL A 529 2.06 7.77 -32.58
CA VAL A 529 2.72 8.31 -31.40
C VAL A 529 3.28 7.14 -30.60
N TYR A 530 4.59 7.12 -30.44
CA TYR A 530 5.35 6.22 -29.58
C TYR A 530 5.65 6.94 -28.28
N VAL A 531 5.01 6.50 -27.21
CA VAL A 531 5.26 6.99 -25.86
C VAL A 531 6.25 6.05 -25.19
N LYS A 532 7.42 6.58 -24.86
CA LYS A 532 8.46 5.81 -24.17
C LYS A 532 7.95 5.34 -22.82
N GLU A 533 8.62 4.33 -22.29
CA GLU A 533 8.50 3.96 -20.89
C GLU A 533 8.73 5.16 -19.96
N TYR A 534 8.10 5.17 -18.78
CA TYR A 534 8.33 6.17 -17.74
C TYR A 534 9.70 5.96 -17.09
N THR A 535 10.75 6.31 -17.83
CA THR A 535 12.12 6.43 -17.35
C THR A 535 12.80 7.64 -17.97
N TYR A 536 13.97 7.98 -17.43
CA TYR A 536 14.90 8.95 -18.02
C TYR A 536 16.29 8.32 -18.22
N GLU A 537 16.31 7.04 -18.56
CA GLU A 537 17.53 6.32 -18.93
C GLU A 537 17.98 6.72 -20.34
N ALA A 538 19.22 6.40 -20.68
CA ALA A 538 19.79 6.72 -21.99
C ALA A 538 19.04 6.01 -23.12
N ASP A 539 18.79 6.73 -24.22
CA ASP A 539 18.14 6.20 -25.41
C ASP A 539 19.10 5.37 -26.29
N TYR A 540 18.55 4.58 -27.22
CA TYR A 540 19.38 3.91 -28.23
C TYR A 540 20.25 4.91 -29.00
N GLY A 541 21.55 4.61 -29.09
CA GLY A 541 22.56 5.49 -29.70
C GLY A 541 23.18 6.51 -28.74
N GLU A 542 22.67 6.65 -27.52
CA GLU A 542 23.28 7.46 -26.47
C GLU A 542 24.27 6.65 -25.62
N THR A 543 25.24 7.33 -25.04
CA THR A 543 26.22 6.71 -24.14
C THR A 543 25.53 6.13 -22.91
N GLY A 544 25.70 4.83 -22.69
CA GLY A 544 25.14 4.13 -21.53
C GLY A 544 23.79 3.45 -21.78
N TYR A 545 23.26 3.47 -23.01
CA TYR A 545 22.06 2.71 -23.38
C TYR A 545 22.14 1.25 -22.89
N GLY A 546 21.13 0.81 -22.13
CA GLY A 546 21.03 -0.53 -21.58
C GLY A 546 21.93 -0.83 -20.37
N ASP A 547 22.87 0.04 -19.99
CA ASP A 547 23.61 -0.08 -18.73
C ASP A 547 22.95 0.77 -17.63
N GLU A 548 21.94 0.21 -16.97
CA GLU A 548 21.17 0.88 -15.93
C GLU A 548 21.64 0.52 -14.51
N LYS A 549 22.90 0.10 -14.29
CA LYS A 549 23.39 -0.28 -12.94
C LYS A 549 23.37 0.84 -11.89
N THR A 550 23.04 2.07 -12.28
CA THR A 550 23.01 3.24 -11.39
C THR A 550 21.71 3.29 -10.59
N THR A 551 21.66 4.18 -9.60
CA THR A 551 20.45 4.45 -8.81
C THR A 551 19.52 5.45 -9.49
N LYS A 552 19.73 5.87 -10.75
CA LYS A 552 18.87 6.85 -11.44
C LYS A 552 17.38 6.54 -11.38
N TRP A 553 17.02 5.26 -11.36
CA TRP A 553 15.63 4.84 -11.21
C TRP A 553 14.94 5.33 -9.94
N THR A 554 15.67 5.63 -8.87
CA THR A 554 15.08 6.14 -7.62
C THR A 554 14.40 7.48 -7.81
N HIS A 555 14.74 8.22 -8.87
CA HIS A 555 14.25 9.56 -9.15
C HIS A 555 12.97 9.57 -10.01
N TYR A 556 12.63 8.46 -10.68
CA TYR A 556 11.49 8.39 -11.61
C TYR A 556 10.44 7.32 -11.28
N VAL A 557 10.68 6.44 -10.29
CA VAL A 557 9.65 5.51 -9.79
C VAL A 557 8.77 6.16 -8.72
N ASN A 558 7.55 5.64 -8.56
CA ASN A 558 6.57 6.12 -7.58
C ASN A 558 6.31 7.64 -7.68
N GLN A 559 6.50 8.22 -8.86
CA GLN A 559 6.26 9.64 -9.16
C GLN A 559 4.79 9.88 -9.54
N PRO A 560 4.32 11.14 -9.54
CA PRO A 560 3.11 11.52 -10.25
C PRO A 560 3.14 11.07 -11.73
N SER A 561 1.98 11.06 -12.37
CA SER A 561 1.90 10.70 -13.79
C SER A 561 2.32 11.89 -14.63
N ARG A 562 3.03 11.63 -15.72
CA ARG A 562 3.43 12.65 -16.67
C ARG A 562 2.32 12.86 -17.68
N THR A 563 2.14 14.09 -18.13
CA THR A 563 1.03 14.49 -18.98
C THR A 563 1.52 15.21 -20.22
N ALA A 564 0.76 15.11 -21.31
CA ALA A 564 0.95 15.93 -22.49
C ALA A 564 -0.39 16.27 -23.15
N SER A 565 -0.50 17.48 -23.66
CA SER A 565 -1.67 17.99 -24.38
C SER A 565 -1.26 18.55 -25.73
N PHE A 566 -2.02 18.25 -26.78
CA PHE A 566 -1.76 18.63 -28.18
C PHE A 566 -2.89 19.53 -28.72
N ASN A 567 -2.52 20.58 -29.45
CA ASN A 567 -3.38 21.69 -29.90
C ASN A 567 -4.15 22.35 -28.75
N VAL A 568 -3.38 23.08 -27.92
CA VAL A 568 -3.80 23.62 -26.63
C VAL A 568 -4.20 25.09 -26.73
N ALA A 569 -5.41 25.42 -26.26
CA ALA A 569 -5.80 26.76 -25.83
C ALA A 569 -5.83 26.83 -24.29
N TYR A 570 -5.50 27.99 -23.69
CA TYR A 570 -5.17 28.11 -22.27
C TYR A 570 -5.86 29.30 -21.58
N SER A 571 -6.41 29.09 -20.38
CA SER A 571 -7.01 30.11 -19.49
C SER A 571 -6.62 29.87 -18.02
N VAL A 572 -6.48 30.93 -17.19
CA VAL A 572 -5.96 30.87 -15.80
C VAL A 572 -6.67 31.89 -14.90
N SER A 573 -6.93 31.53 -13.64
CA SER A 573 -7.46 32.42 -12.59
C SER A 573 -6.47 33.54 -12.21
N GLU A 574 -6.94 34.59 -11.52
CA GLU A 574 -6.07 35.70 -11.12
C GLU A 574 -4.98 35.30 -10.11
N ASP A 575 -5.26 34.33 -9.25
CA ASP A 575 -4.33 33.76 -8.27
C ASP A 575 -3.46 32.62 -8.82
N ARG A 576 -3.76 32.16 -10.04
CA ARG A 576 -3.06 31.08 -10.78
C ARG A 576 -3.23 29.66 -10.24
N GLU A 577 -4.07 29.48 -9.23
CA GLU A 577 -4.34 28.19 -8.60
C GLU A 577 -5.38 27.35 -9.38
N SER A 578 -6.20 28.01 -10.21
CA SER A 578 -7.16 27.36 -11.10
C SER A 578 -6.79 27.58 -12.57
N GLN A 579 -6.58 26.49 -13.31
CA GLN A 579 -6.12 26.53 -14.71
C GLN A 579 -7.04 25.70 -15.61
N HIS A 580 -7.29 26.17 -16.82
CA HIS A 580 -8.03 25.45 -17.86
C HIS A 580 -7.19 25.29 -19.13
N PHE A 581 -7.16 24.05 -19.62
CA PHE A 581 -6.59 23.70 -20.91
C PHE A 581 -7.68 23.11 -21.81
N LYS A 582 -7.78 23.59 -23.05
CA LYS A 582 -8.56 22.98 -24.11
C LYS A 582 -7.64 22.35 -25.14
N ALA A 583 -7.63 21.03 -25.25
CA ALA A 583 -6.78 20.28 -26.15
C ALA A 583 -7.58 19.51 -27.21
N LYS A 584 -6.96 19.17 -28.35
CA LYS A 584 -7.53 18.16 -29.26
C LYS A 584 -7.33 16.76 -28.72
N TYR A 585 -6.09 16.47 -28.34
CA TYR A 585 -5.69 15.21 -27.73
C TYR A 585 -4.93 15.51 -26.44
N ALA A 586 -5.05 14.62 -25.46
CA ALA A 586 -4.20 14.68 -24.28
C ALA A 586 -3.91 13.26 -23.78
N LEU A 587 -2.85 13.11 -22.99
CA LEU A 587 -2.48 11.84 -22.42
C LEU A 587 -1.96 12.00 -20.99
N SER A 588 -2.09 10.92 -20.21
CA SER A 588 -1.43 10.76 -18.92
C SER A 588 -0.78 9.38 -18.87
N GLN A 589 0.46 9.31 -18.39
CA GLN A 589 1.19 8.07 -18.22
C GLN A 589 1.61 7.89 -16.77
N ARG A 590 1.21 6.78 -16.17
CA ARG A 590 1.61 6.42 -14.80
C ARG A 590 3.12 6.18 -14.69
N SER A 591 3.70 6.50 -13.55
CA SER A 591 5.09 6.15 -13.27
C SER A 591 5.23 4.67 -12.96
N ILE A 592 6.45 4.13 -13.08
CA ILE A 592 6.72 2.76 -12.65
C ILE A 592 6.56 2.71 -11.14
N GLN A 593 5.73 1.80 -10.63
CA GLN A 593 5.60 1.58 -9.19
C GLN A 593 6.56 0.52 -8.66
N THR A 594 7.03 0.71 -7.43
CA THR A 594 7.84 -0.27 -6.71
C THR A 594 7.50 -0.29 -5.23
N TYR A 595 7.57 -1.48 -4.62
CA TYR A 595 7.37 -1.66 -3.19
C TYR A 595 8.66 -1.47 -2.37
N TYR A 596 9.78 -1.20 -3.03
CA TYR A 596 11.08 -0.98 -2.39
C TYR A 596 11.15 0.40 -1.73
N ASP A 597 11.80 0.46 -0.57
CA ASP A 597 12.24 1.68 0.10
C ASP A 597 13.33 2.33 -0.75
N ILE A 598 12.97 3.43 -1.42
CA ILE A 598 13.81 4.13 -2.40
C ILE A 598 15.07 4.69 -1.72
N THR A 599 14.92 5.28 -0.53
CA THR A 599 16.04 5.86 0.24
C THR A 599 17.07 4.80 0.60
N LYS A 600 16.62 3.62 1.05
CA LYS A 600 17.54 2.50 1.36
C LYS A 600 18.14 1.86 0.12
N ALA A 601 17.40 1.85 -0.99
CA ALA A 601 17.92 1.34 -2.25
C ALA A 601 19.03 2.24 -2.81
N ALA A 602 18.86 3.57 -2.71
CA ALA A 602 19.86 4.56 -3.11
C ALA A 602 21.18 4.44 -2.32
N ALA A 603 21.11 4.02 -1.06
CA ALA A 603 22.29 3.84 -0.19
C ALA A 603 23.01 2.48 -0.36
N GLY A 604 22.51 1.56 -1.21
CA GLY A 604 22.99 0.16 -1.32
C GLY A 604 23.41 -0.28 -2.72
N ASP A 605 23.32 -1.58 -3.02
CA ASP A 605 23.61 -2.19 -4.34
C ASP A 605 22.64 -1.79 -5.48
N GLY A 606 21.65 -0.94 -5.16
CA GLY A 606 20.90 -0.17 -6.16
C GLY A 606 19.88 -0.92 -7.01
N THR A 607 19.55 -2.20 -6.79
CA THR A 607 18.55 -2.92 -7.61
C THR A 607 17.14 -3.00 -6.99
N ALA A 608 16.11 -3.00 -7.84
CA ALA A 608 14.71 -3.16 -7.45
C ALA A 608 13.86 -3.81 -8.56
N LEU A 609 12.62 -4.20 -8.21
CA LEU A 609 11.59 -4.58 -9.19
C LEU A 609 10.65 -3.41 -9.43
N GLY A 610 10.46 -3.05 -10.70
CA GLY A 610 9.34 -2.23 -11.15
C GLY A 610 8.15 -3.11 -11.54
N VAL A 611 6.93 -2.67 -11.25
CA VAL A 611 5.68 -3.41 -11.49
C VAL A 611 4.73 -2.53 -12.32
N GLU A 612 4.04 -3.12 -13.30
CA GLU A 612 3.04 -2.41 -14.10
C GLU A 612 1.75 -2.13 -13.28
N HIS A 613 0.91 -1.18 -13.69
CA HIS A 613 -0.37 -0.90 -13.04
C HIS A 613 -1.55 -1.67 -13.64
N VAL A 614 -1.55 -1.91 -14.94
CA VAL A 614 -2.67 -2.48 -15.70
C VAL A 614 -2.24 -3.79 -16.35
N ASN A 615 -3.19 -4.71 -16.53
CA ASN A 615 -2.98 -5.92 -17.32
C ASN A 615 -3.70 -5.71 -18.66
N GLU A 616 -2.98 -5.23 -19.66
CA GLU A 616 -3.50 -4.89 -20.99
C GLU A 616 -4.11 -6.10 -21.70
N VAL A 617 -3.61 -7.31 -21.43
CA VAL A 617 -4.11 -8.56 -22.03
C VAL A 617 -5.24 -9.21 -21.21
N PHE A 618 -5.70 -8.56 -20.14
CA PHE A 618 -6.80 -9.06 -19.30
C PHE A 618 -8.07 -9.24 -20.13
N GLY A 619 -8.54 -10.49 -20.18
CA GLY A 619 -9.71 -10.90 -20.97
C GLY A 619 -9.37 -11.84 -22.13
N MET A 620 -8.09 -12.04 -22.46
CA MET A 620 -7.65 -13.06 -23.43
C MET A 620 -7.35 -14.40 -22.75
N ASN A 621 -7.46 -15.52 -23.47
CA ASN A 621 -7.23 -16.85 -22.93
C ASN A 621 -5.73 -17.19 -22.93
N ILE A 622 -5.14 -17.37 -21.74
CA ILE A 622 -3.71 -17.67 -21.58
C ILE A 622 -3.46 -19.16 -21.86
N ARG A 623 -2.49 -19.47 -22.73
CA ARG A 623 -2.05 -20.84 -23.08
C ARG A 623 -0.54 -20.96 -23.15
N TRP A 624 -0.03 -22.19 -23.12
CA TRP A 624 1.39 -22.47 -23.20
C TRP A 624 1.66 -23.57 -24.22
N THR A 625 2.12 -23.18 -25.42
CA THR A 625 2.47 -24.12 -26.50
C THR A 625 3.98 -24.20 -26.75
N VAL A 626 4.76 -23.27 -26.21
CA VAL A 626 6.23 -23.27 -26.29
C VAL A 626 6.85 -24.43 -25.49
N SER A 627 7.73 -25.19 -26.14
CA SER A 627 8.50 -26.28 -25.56
C SER A 627 9.42 -25.83 -24.42
N ASP A 628 9.80 -26.78 -23.55
CA ASP A 628 10.75 -26.50 -22.48
C ASP A 628 12.14 -26.13 -23.03
N PRO A 629 12.80 -25.12 -22.45
CA PRO A 629 14.15 -24.76 -22.84
C PRO A 629 15.16 -25.80 -22.34
N SER A 630 16.29 -25.93 -23.03
CA SER A 630 17.37 -26.87 -22.65
C SER A 630 17.91 -26.61 -21.23
N ASP A 631 17.96 -25.35 -20.81
CA ASP A 631 18.57 -24.92 -19.54
C ASP A 631 17.62 -24.93 -18.33
N SER A 632 16.38 -25.42 -18.52
CA SER A 632 15.25 -25.33 -17.57
C SER A 632 14.89 -23.90 -17.16
N TYR A 633 13.63 -23.69 -16.76
CA TYR A 633 13.20 -22.39 -16.24
C TYR A 633 13.77 -22.11 -14.83
N ASP A 634 14.11 -20.85 -14.58
CA ASP A 634 14.60 -20.32 -13.32
C ASP A 634 13.44 -19.77 -12.48
N ALA A 635 13.28 -20.26 -11.25
CA ALA A 635 12.16 -19.91 -10.36
C ALA A 635 12.25 -18.49 -9.76
N ASP A 636 13.37 -17.79 -9.98
CA ASP A 636 13.61 -16.42 -9.53
C ASP A 636 13.95 -15.47 -10.69
N ASN A 637 14.27 -15.94 -11.90
CA ASN A 637 14.64 -15.08 -13.03
C ASN A 637 13.68 -15.17 -14.24
N GLY A 638 12.58 -14.41 -14.17
CA GLY A 638 11.61 -14.36 -15.25
C GLY A 638 12.12 -13.75 -16.57
N ARG A 639 13.04 -12.78 -16.52
CA ARG A 639 13.63 -12.18 -17.73
C ARG A 639 14.39 -13.22 -18.54
N TYR A 640 15.17 -14.06 -17.85
CA TYR A 640 15.90 -15.16 -18.46
C TYR A 640 14.96 -16.23 -19.02
N ASN A 641 13.86 -16.56 -18.34
CA ASN A 641 12.87 -17.52 -18.85
C ASN A 641 12.23 -17.06 -20.16
N VAL A 642 11.83 -15.78 -20.24
CA VAL A 642 11.30 -15.20 -21.48
C VAL A 642 12.37 -15.16 -22.56
N TRP A 643 13.60 -14.78 -22.22
CA TRP A 643 14.73 -14.78 -23.15
C TRP A 643 15.01 -16.15 -23.78
N LEU A 644 15.00 -17.23 -23.00
CA LEU A 644 15.13 -18.59 -23.50
C LEU A 644 13.97 -18.97 -24.43
N ALA A 645 12.74 -18.57 -24.10
CA ALA A 645 11.56 -18.83 -24.93
C ALA A 645 11.61 -18.08 -26.28
N LEU A 646 12.30 -16.94 -26.34
CA LEU A 646 12.59 -16.21 -27.58
C LEU A 646 13.78 -16.82 -28.35
N GLY A 647 14.34 -17.94 -27.87
CA GLY A 647 15.48 -18.62 -28.47
C GLY A 647 16.81 -17.88 -28.26
N GLY A 648 16.91 -17.07 -27.21
CA GLY A 648 18.16 -16.53 -26.71
C GLY A 648 18.95 -17.55 -25.87
N SER A 649 20.26 -17.32 -25.72
CA SER A 649 21.15 -18.17 -24.93
C SER A 649 21.64 -17.47 -23.65
N ASN A 650 22.15 -18.23 -22.68
CA ASN A 650 22.79 -17.66 -21.49
C ASN A 650 23.98 -16.78 -21.88
N ASN A 651 24.01 -15.53 -21.38
CA ASN A 651 24.94 -14.47 -21.78
C ASN A 651 24.79 -13.99 -23.24
N GLY A 652 23.67 -14.31 -23.89
CA GLY A 652 23.33 -13.80 -25.21
C GLY A 652 22.94 -12.32 -25.19
N THR A 653 23.12 -11.67 -26.33
CA THR A 653 22.82 -10.24 -26.56
C THR A 653 21.69 -10.02 -27.57
N GLN A 654 21.32 -11.03 -28.35
CA GLN A 654 20.26 -11.00 -29.35
C GLN A 654 19.51 -12.34 -29.38
N ALA A 655 18.19 -12.32 -29.50
CA ALA A 655 17.36 -13.51 -29.61
C ALA A 655 17.24 -13.96 -31.08
N THR A 656 16.94 -15.24 -31.29
CA THR A 656 16.69 -15.78 -32.64
C THR A 656 15.29 -15.42 -33.14
N THR A 657 14.31 -15.35 -32.24
CA THR A 657 12.96 -14.82 -32.52
C THR A 657 13.05 -13.33 -32.84
N GLN A 658 12.46 -12.94 -33.96
CA GLN A 658 12.38 -11.55 -34.44
C GLN A 658 11.10 -10.87 -33.89
N TRP A 659 11.08 -9.54 -33.89
CA TRP A 659 9.86 -8.77 -33.65
C TRP A 659 8.84 -9.00 -34.76
N GLU A 660 9.30 -9.07 -36.01
CA GLU A 660 8.49 -9.24 -37.21
C GLU A 660 8.48 -10.69 -37.70
N GLY A 661 7.33 -11.14 -38.23
CA GLY A 661 7.19 -12.47 -38.84
C GLY A 661 7.19 -13.64 -37.84
N THR A 662 6.98 -13.35 -36.55
CA THR A 662 6.91 -14.33 -35.47
C THR A 662 5.52 -14.36 -34.83
N ASP A 663 5.25 -15.41 -34.03
CA ASP A 663 4.01 -15.56 -33.25
C ASP A 663 4.01 -14.74 -31.95
N VAL A 664 4.80 -13.65 -31.88
CA VAL A 664 4.90 -12.81 -30.66
C VAL A 664 3.99 -11.59 -30.75
N LEU A 665 4.27 -10.65 -31.65
CA LEU A 665 3.53 -9.38 -31.79
C LEU A 665 3.06 -9.11 -33.23
N ASP A 666 1.98 -8.36 -33.33
CA ASP A 666 1.58 -7.63 -34.52
C ASP A 666 1.92 -6.15 -34.30
N LEU A 667 2.96 -5.68 -34.99
CA LEU A 667 3.49 -4.33 -34.87
C LEU A 667 2.75 -3.30 -35.74
N GLU A 668 1.70 -3.72 -36.45
CA GLU A 668 0.93 -2.85 -37.35
C GLU A 668 -0.47 -2.58 -36.81
N ASN A 669 -0.86 -3.17 -35.68
CA ASN A 669 -2.17 -3.00 -35.08
C ASN A 669 -2.09 -2.80 -33.56
N LEU A 670 -2.99 -1.99 -33.03
CA LEU A 670 -3.24 -1.90 -31.60
C LEU A 670 -3.89 -3.18 -31.07
N LEU A 671 -3.57 -3.54 -29.82
CA LEU A 671 -4.18 -4.68 -29.15
C LEU A 671 -5.67 -4.44 -28.95
N HIS A 672 -6.49 -5.29 -29.58
CA HIS A 672 -7.91 -5.38 -29.30
C HIS A 672 -8.19 -6.63 -28.45
N VAL A 673 -8.87 -6.44 -27.31
CA VAL A 673 -9.30 -7.53 -26.43
C VAL A 673 -10.81 -7.66 -26.53
N ASN A 674 -11.27 -8.85 -26.93
CA ASN A 674 -12.70 -9.17 -27.02
C ASN A 674 -13.35 -9.13 -25.63
N LYS A 675 -14.67 -8.92 -25.62
CA LYS A 675 -15.50 -8.98 -24.42
C LYS A 675 -15.31 -10.31 -23.66
N VAL A 676 -15.20 -10.23 -22.33
CA VAL A 676 -15.21 -11.41 -21.45
C VAL A 676 -16.62 -11.99 -21.42
N THR A 677 -16.76 -13.28 -21.72
CA THR A 677 -18.05 -13.98 -21.87
C THR A 677 -18.39 -14.88 -20.68
N ASN A 678 -17.44 -15.12 -19.78
CA ASN A 678 -17.64 -15.99 -18.63
C ASN A 678 -18.41 -15.28 -17.50
N THR A 679 -19.73 -15.35 -17.56
CA THR A 679 -20.61 -14.73 -16.56
C THR A 679 -20.55 -15.40 -15.19
N ALA A 680 -20.10 -16.65 -15.10
CA ALA A 680 -20.00 -17.37 -13.83
C ALA A 680 -18.90 -16.76 -12.94
N GLN A 681 -17.72 -16.50 -13.50
CA GLN A 681 -16.61 -15.86 -12.78
C GLN A 681 -16.87 -14.38 -12.51
N THR A 682 -17.47 -13.66 -13.46
CA THR A 682 -17.59 -12.20 -13.40
C THR A 682 -18.78 -11.71 -12.58
N LYS A 683 -19.75 -12.59 -12.26
CA LYS A 683 -20.99 -12.25 -11.55
C LYS A 683 -20.80 -11.37 -10.30
N TYR A 684 -19.75 -11.63 -9.52
CA TYR A 684 -19.49 -10.92 -8.27
C TYR A 684 -18.30 -9.94 -8.35
N ALA A 685 -17.65 -9.87 -9.53
CA ALA A 685 -16.48 -9.04 -9.79
C ALA A 685 -16.86 -7.68 -10.40
N THR A 686 -17.89 -7.02 -9.87
CA THR A 686 -18.50 -5.81 -10.47
C THR A 686 -17.56 -4.61 -10.57
N HIS A 687 -16.43 -4.65 -9.86
CA HIS A 687 -15.37 -3.65 -9.86
C HIS A 687 -14.45 -3.73 -11.09
N LEU A 688 -14.49 -4.82 -11.86
CA LEU A 688 -13.67 -5.02 -13.06
C LEU A 688 -14.47 -4.71 -14.33
N ASN A 689 -13.79 -4.12 -15.31
CA ASN A 689 -14.36 -3.93 -16.65
C ASN A 689 -14.15 -5.17 -17.52
N PHE A 690 -15.25 -5.73 -17.99
CA PHE A 690 -15.30 -6.96 -18.80
C PHE A 690 -15.73 -6.72 -20.27
N ASN A 691 -15.93 -5.46 -20.66
CA ASN A 691 -16.29 -5.10 -22.02
C ASN A 691 -15.08 -5.24 -22.97
N GLU A 692 -15.37 -5.35 -24.26
CA GLU A 692 -14.32 -5.28 -25.28
C GLU A 692 -13.62 -3.92 -25.21
N LYS A 693 -12.32 -3.91 -25.51
CA LYS A 693 -11.50 -2.70 -25.38
C LYS A 693 -10.28 -2.77 -26.27
N THR A 694 -9.91 -1.61 -26.82
CA THR A 694 -8.61 -1.41 -27.48
C THR A 694 -7.61 -0.87 -26.45
N GLN A 695 -6.39 -1.39 -26.48
CA GLN A 695 -5.29 -0.99 -25.61
C GLN A 695 -4.22 -0.27 -26.43
N TYR A 696 -3.57 0.71 -25.82
CA TYR A 696 -2.52 1.53 -26.46
C TYR A 696 -1.15 0.83 -26.40
N VAL A 697 -1.11 -0.42 -26.87
CA VAL A 697 0.08 -1.27 -27.01
C VAL A 697 -0.04 -2.06 -28.32
N PRO A 698 1.07 -2.54 -28.91
CA PRO A 698 0.99 -3.44 -30.07
C PRO A 698 0.16 -4.69 -29.77
N ALA A 699 -0.53 -5.18 -30.79
CA ALA A 699 -1.34 -6.38 -30.68
C ALA A 699 -0.49 -7.62 -30.39
N MET A 700 -1.00 -8.49 -29.52
CA MET A 700 -0.44 -9.82 -29.30
C MET A 700 -0.82 -10.71 -30.49
N ARG A 701 0.13 -11.50 -31.01
CA ARG A 701 -0.23 -12.58 -31.94
C ARG A 701 -1.02 -13.64 -31.19
N THR A 702 -2.12 -14.08 -31.79
CA THR A 702 -2.97 -15.09 -31.19
C THR A 702 -2.58 -16.48 -31.67
N ILE A 703 -2.68 -17.46 -30.77
CA ILE A 703 -2.44 -18.86 -31.08
C ILE A 703 -3.64 -19.37 -31.89
N THR A 704 -3.39 -19.75 -33.15
CA THR A 704 -4.41 -20.26 -34.07
C THR A 704 -4.29 -21.78 -34.34
N SER A 705 -3.19 -22.40 -33.90
CA SER A 705 -2.90 -23.83 -34.05
C SER A 705 -2.20 -24.38 -32.80
N SER A 706 -1.95 -25.69 -32.72
CA SER A 706 -1.24 -26.34 -31.60
C SER A 706 -1.96 -26.38 -30.25
N LEU A 707 -3.29 -26.24 -30.25
CA LEU A 707 -4.15 -26.48 -29.09
C LEU A 707 -4.71 -27.91 -29.15
N SER A 708 -4.08 -28.84 -28.41
CA SER A 708 -4.39 -30.28 -28.44
C SER A 708 -4.78 -30.88 -27.09
N GLY A 709 -4.69 -30.11 -26.00
CA GLY A 709 -5.08 -30.55 -24.65
C GLY A 709 -6.58 -30.48 -24.40
N ASN A 710 -7.03 -31.05 -23.27
CA ASN A 710 -8.43 -30.95 -22.85
C ASN A 710 -8.80 -29.50 -22.50
N SER A 711 -10.02 -29.08 -22.85
CA SER A 711 -10.49 -27.70 -22.71
C SER A 711 -10.24 -27.11 -21.32
N GLY A 712 -9.76 -25.87 -21.29
CA GLY A 712 -9.50 -25.12 -20.05
C GLY A 712 -8.11 -25.32 -19.44
N HIS A 713 -7.26 -26.15 -20.03
CA HIS A 713 -5.89 -26.42 -19.57
C HIS A 713 -4.81 -25.77 -20.45
N TYR A 714 -3.53 -26.05 -20.15
CA TYR A 714 -2.38 -25.30 -20.64
C TYR A 714 -2.27 -25.14 -22.16
N ASN A 715 -2.56 -26.16 -22.97
CA ASN A 715 -2.47 -26.10 -24.44
C ASN A 715 -3.79 -26.49 -25.11
N SER A 716 -4.91 -25.95 -24.64
CA SER A 716 -6.26 -26.42 -25.02
C SER A 716 -7.17 -25.34 -25.61
N GLN A 717 -8.33 -25.74 -26.11
CA GLN A 717 -9.41 -24.82 -26.48
C GLN A 717 -10.05 -24.16 -25.24
N ALA A 718 -10.84 -23.12 -25.48
CA ALA A 718 -11.61 -22.41 -24.47
C ALA A 718 -12.60 -23.32 -23.71
N SER A 719 -12.91 -22.95 -22.47
CA SER A 719 -13.80 -23.64 -21.55
C SER A 719 -14.60 -22.68 -20.67
N SER A 720 -15.42 -23.22 -19.77
CA SER A 720 -16.12 -22.46 -18.72
C SER A 720 -15.20 -21.85 -17.65
N TYR A 721 -13.90 -22.13 -17.68
CA TYR A 721 -12.90 -21.55 -16.78
C TYR A 721 -12.15 -20.38 -17.40
N ASP A 722 -12.34 -20.10 -18.69
CA ASP A 722 -11.61 -19.07 -19.42
C ASP A 722 -12.39 -17.74 -19.45
N PRO A 723 -11.74 -16.59 -19.68
CA PRO A 723 -12.44 -15.33 -19.87
C PRO A 723 -13.36 -15.37 -21.11
N GLN A 724 -12.85 -15.91 -22.22
CA GLN A 724 -13.61 -16.11 -23.46
C GLN A 724 -13.95 -17.60 -23.60
N THR A 725 -15.21 -17.95 -23.38
CA THR A 725 -15.66 -19.35 -23.21
C THR A 725 -15.94 -20.10 -24.52
N SER A 726 -16.13 -19.38 -25.63
CA SER A 726 -16.42 -19.93 -26.95
C SER A 726 -15.15 -20.08 -27.79
N HIS A 727 -14.81 -21.31 -28.19
CA HIS A 727 -13.59 -21.56 -28.97
C HIS A 727 -13.53 -20.79 -30.30
N ASN A 728 -14.67 -20.66 -31.00
CA ASN A 728 -14.74 -20.06 -32.34
C ASN A 728 -14.44 -18.56 -32.36
N THR A 729 -14.53 -17.89 -31.21
CA THR A 729 -14.37 -16.43 -31.08
C THR A 729 -13.30 -16.06 -30.06
N ALA A 730 -12.66 -17.06 -29.42
CA ALA A 730 -11.69 -16.85 -28.36
C ALA A 730 -10.33 -16.44 -28.92
N GLN A 731 -9.73 -15.43 -28.30
CA GLN A 731 -8.34 -15.05 -28.51
C GLN A 731 -7.45 -15.82 -27.52
N TYR A 732 -6.46 -16.54 -28.04
CA TYR A 732 -5.48 -17.27 -27.24
C TYR A 732 -4.13 -16.58 -27.30
N ILE A 733 -3.47 -16.37 -26.16
CA ILE A 733 -2.12 -15.79 -26.10
C ILE A 733 -1.13 -16.74 -25.47
N GLN A 734 0.12 -16.65 -25.90
CA GLN A 734 1.22 -17.41 -25.32
C GLN A 734 1.64 -16.81 -23.98
N ALA A 735 1.51 -17.59 -22.91
CA ALA A 735 1.74 -17.23 -21.53
C ALA A 735 3.10 -16.54 -21.31
N ILE A 736 4.19 -17.16 -21.75
CA ILE A 736 5.55 -16.63 -21.57
C ILE A 736 5.79 -15.32 -22.34
N PHE A 737 5.00 -15.04 -23.37
CA PHE A 737 5.09 -13.80 -24.16
C PHE A 737 4.05 -12.75 -23.77
N SER A 738 3.23 -13.01 -22.76
CA SER A 738 2.09 -12.15 -22.40
C SER A 738 2.47 -10.74 -21.95
N CYS A 739 3.77 -10.44 -21.80
CA CYS A 739 4.32 -9.11 -21.51
C CYS A 739 5.10 -8.49 -22.67
N MET A 740 5.22 -9.15 -23.83
CA MET A 740 6.11 -8.70 -24.90
C MET A 740 5.68 -7.37 -25.54
N ASN A 741 4.38 -7.08 -25.59
CA ASN A 741 3.85 -5.79 -26.06
C ASN A 741 4.09 -4.61 -25.11
N ARG A 742 4.75 -4.83 -23.96
CA ARG A 742 5.23 -3.77 -23.04
C ARG A 742 6.64 -3.31 -23.40
N ASN A 743 7.28 -4.00 -24.34
CA ASN A 743 8.61 -3.70 -24.85
C ASN A 743 8.52 -3.09 -26.26
N LYS A 744 9.60 -2.44 -26.68
CA LYS A 744 9.70 -1.74 -27.96
C LYS A 744 10.97 -2.18 -28.68
N ASP A 745 10.90 -2.32 -29.99
CA ASP A 745 12.07 -2.33 -30.87
C ASP A 745 12.68 -0.91 -30.86
N GLU A 746 13.74 -0.72 -30.08
CA GLU A 746 14.28 0.60 -29.78
C GLU A 746 15.04 1.19 -30.96
N ASN A 747 15.57 0.33 -31.82
CA ASN A 747 16.32 0.72 -33.01
C ASN A 747 15.60 0.41 -34.33
N GLY A 748 14.41 -0.21 -34.28
CA GLY A 748 13.58 -0.55 -35.44
C GLY A 748 14.20 -1.60 -36.37
N ASN A 749 15.16 -2.40 -35.89
CA ASN A 749 15.90 -3.35 -36.73
C ASN A 749 15.17 -4.69 -36.94
N GLY A 750 14.00 -4.88 -36.31
CA GLY A 750 13.19 -6.07 -36.38
C GLY A 750 13.70 -7.24 -35.51
N LYS A 751 14.80 -7.06 -34.77
CA LYS A 751 15.43 -8.07 -33.92
C LYS A 751 15.22 -7.75 -32.45
N ILE A 752 15.07 -8.77 -31.61
CA ILE A 752 14.94 -8.60 -30.16
C ILE A 752 16.34 -8.61 -29.53
N ASP A 753 16.85 -7.43 -29.19
CA ASP A 753 18.11 -7.28 -28.47
C ASP A 753 17.89 -7.42 -26.95
N ALA A 754 18.92 -7.84 -26.21
CA ALA A 754 18.82 -8.04 -24.76
C ALA A 754 18.35 -6.76 -24.05
N ALA A 755 18.84 -5.59 -24.45
CA ALA A 755 18.46 -4.30 -23.88
C ALA A 755 16.98 -3.91 -24.11
N GLU A 756 16.31 -4.55 -25.07
CA GLU A 756 14.91 -4.28 -25.42
C GLU A 756 13.94 -5.15 -24.60
N LEU A 757 14.38 -6.29 -24.06
CA LEU A 757 13.59 -7.11 -23.12
C LEU A 757 13.67 -6.52 -21.71
N LYS A 758 12.90 -5.45 -21.48
CA LYS A 758 12.79 -4.70 -20.22
C LYS A 758 11.69 -5.29 -19.32
N TRP A 759 10.48 -5.44 -19.87
CA TRP A 759 9.29 -5.98 -19.21
C TRP A 759 9.10 -7.45 -19.54
N TYR A 760 8.79 -8.27 -18.52
CA TYR A 760 8.67 -9.71 -18.68
C TYR A 760 7.70 -10.33 -17.68
N VAL A 761 7.23 -11.53 -17.99
CA VAL A 761 6.41 -12.33 -17.07
C VAL A 761 7.28 -12.78 -15.89
N PRO A 762 6.99 -12.38 -14.64
CA PRO A 762 7.81 -12.75 -13.50
C PRO A 762 7.80 -14.25 -13.25
N ALA A 763 8.89 -14.77 -12.71
CA ALA A 763 8.90 -16.11 -12.12
C ALA A 763 8.14 -16.09 -10.78
N ALA A 764 7.71 -17.25 -10.30
CA ALA A 764 6.93 -17.38 -9.05
C ALA A 764 7.64 -16.74 -7.85
N GLY A 765 8.97 -16.71 -7.83
CA GLY A 765 9.75 -15.99 -6.81
C GLY A 765 9.60 -14.49 -6.80
N LYS A 766 9.48 -13.89 -7.97
CA LYS A 766 9.26 -12.46 -8.08
C LYS A 766 7.83 -12.11 -7.69
N TYR A 767 6.83 -12.91 -8.07
CA TYR A 767 5.46 -12.72 -7.57
C TYR A 767 5.36 -12.79 -6.05
N LEU A 768 6.05 -13.73 -5.39
CA LEU A 768 6.12 -13.73 -3.93
C LEU A 768 6.59 -12.39 -3.41
N ARG A 769 7.72 -11.86 -3.90
CA ARG A 769 8.30 -10.62 -3.39
C ARG A 769 7.36 -9.42 -3.60
N VAL A 770 6.63 -9.40 -4.72
CA VAL A 770 5.58 -8.43 -5.00
C VAL A 770 4.42 -8.56 -4.01
N ILE A 771 3.92 -9.77 -3.75
CA ILE A 771 2.83 -10.05 -2.79
C ILE A 771 3.25 -9.71 -1.34
N LEU A 772 4.52 -9.94 -0.98
CA LEU A 772 5.06 -9.53 0.31
C LEU A 772 4.94 -8.01 0.48
N GLY A 773 5.33 -7.24 -0.56
CA GLY A 773 5.33 -5.77 -0.59
C GLY A 773 4.03 -5.09 -1.04
N ARG A 774 2.99 -5.85 -1.40
CA ARG A 774 1.80 -5.36 -2.12
C ARG A 774 1.11 -4.15 -1.48
N ASN A 775 1.13 -4.02 -0.15
CA ASN A 775 0.46 -2.92 0.55
C ASN A 775 1.18 -1.57 0.40
N ASN A 776 2.26 -1.52 -0.39
CA ASN A 776 2.94 -0.29 -0.83
C ASN A 776 2.79 -0.07 -2.34
N LEU A 777 1.95 -0.85 -3.05
CA LEU A 777 1.67 -0.70 -4.48
C LEU A 777 0.30 -0.06 -4.70
N ILE A 778 0.18 0.78 -5.72
CA ILE A 778 -1.06 1.50 -6.10
C ILE A 778 -2.08 0.52 -6.66
N THR A 779 -1.60 -0.43 -7.44
CA THR A 779 -2.41 -1.54 -7.94
C THR A 779 -1.83 -2.86 -7.42
N PRO A 780 -2.16 -3.26 -6.18
CA PRO A 780 -1.57 -4.44 -5.56
C PRO A 780 -2.00 -5.74 -6.25
N LEU A 781 -1.13 -6.74 -6.25
CA LEU A 781 -1.56 -8.13 -6.44
C LEU A 781 -2.36 -8.55 -5.20
N MET A 782 -3.43 -9.32 -5.39
CA MET A 782 -4.34 -9.73 -4.31
C MET A 782 -5.12 -8.57 -3.64
N GLY A 783 -5.54 -7.57 -4.42
CA GLY A 783 -6.52 -6.58 -3.98
C GLY A 783 -7.92 -7.21 -3.95
N TYR A 784 -8.34 -7.77 -2.81
CA TYR A 784 -9.67 -8.38 -2.67
C TYR A 784 -10.76 -7.31 -2.48
N GLU A 785 -11.12 -6.62 -3.55
CA GLU A 785 -12.29 -5.72 -3.51
C GLU A 785 -13.60 -6.51 -3.46
N GLN A 786 -13.61 -7.67 -4.10
CA GLN A 786 -14.75 -8.55 -4.15
C GLN A 786 -14.97 -9.27 -2.82
N LYS A 787 -16.08 -8.93 -2.18
CA LYS A 787 -16.52 -9.57 -0.94
C LYS A 787 -17.02 -10.99 -1.14
N THR A 788 -17.35 -11.42 -2.37
CA THR A 788 -18.01 -12.70 -2.63
C THR A 788 -17.33 -13.46 -3.76
N LEU A 789 -16.75 -14.63 -3.50
CA LEU A 789 -16.21 -15.50 -4.56
C LEU A 789 -17.34 -16.32 -5.22
N PRO A 790 -17.33 -16.50 -6.56
CA PRO A 790 -18.36 -17.26 -7.25
C PRO A 790 -18.50 -18.69 -6.78
N GLN A 791 -17.37 -19.32 -6.51
CA GLN A 791 -17.25 -20.70 -6.09
C GLN A 791 -16.36 -20.79 -4.87
N GLY A 792 -16.49 -21.92 -4.17
CA GLY A 792 -15.53 -22.24 -3.13
C GLY A 792 -14.11 -22.36 -3.68
N CYS A 793 -13.07 -22.03 -2.90
CA CYS A 793 -11.70 -22.33 -3.28
C CYS A 793 -11.52 -23.86 -3.29
N ALA A 794 -11.96 -24.56 -4.34
CA ALA A 794 -11.83 -25.99 -4.61
C ALA A 794 -11.42 -26.15 -6.07
N ASP A 795 -10.75 -27.25 -6.45
CA ASP A 795 -10.34 -27.61 -7.83
C ASP A 795 -10.19 -26.41 -8.79
N ASP A 796 -9.45 -25.38 -8.34
CA ASP A 796 -9.09 -24.13 -9.04
C ASP A 796 -10.21 -23.26 -9.66
N TYR A 797 -11.46 -23.41 -9.21
CA TYR A 797 -12.63 -22.77 -9.83
C TYR A 797 -12.55 -21.24 -10.01
N ASN A 798 -11.81 -20.50 -9.17
CA ASN A 798 -11.77 -19.04 -9.20
C ASN A 798 -10.63 -18.49 -10.08
N THR A 799 -10.49 -19.01 -11.31
CA THR A 799 -9.42 -18.71 -12.27
C THR A 799 -9.23 -17.22 -12.60
N LEU A 800 -10.25 -16.39 -12.36
CA LEU A 800 -10.18 -14.93 -12.42
C LEU A 800 -9.04 -14.32 -11.57
N TYR A 801 -8.66 -14.94 -10.46
CA TYR A 801 -7.59 -14.46 -9.56
C TYR A 801 -6.28 -15.21 -9.72
N HIS A 802 -6.19 -16.10 -10.69
CA HIS A 802 -5.00 -16.90 -10.90
C HIS A 802 -4.03 -16.17 -11.82
N PHE A 803 -2.76 -16.06 -11.39
CA PHE A 803 -1.69 -15.41 -12.14
C PHE A 803 -0.73 -16.44 -12.74
N ILE A 804 -0.37 -16.28 -14.02
CA ILE A 804 0.67 -17.10 -14.66
C ILE A 804 2.06 -16.55 -14.37
N SER A 805 3.00 -17.45 -14.03
CA SER A 805 4.43 -17.15 -13.92
C SER A 805 5.25 -17.75 -15.06
N SER A 806 6.45 -17.20 -15.29
CA SER A 806 7.35 -17.65 -16.35
C SER A 806 8.08 -18.97 -16.09
N ASP A 807 8.05 -19.48 -14.86
CA ASP A 807 8.48 -20.82 -14.49
C ASP A 807 7.33 -21.84 -14.51
N ARG A 808 6.25 -21.51 -15.25
CA ARG A 808 5.08 -22.36 -15.50
C ARG A 808 4.33 -22.75 -14.23
N LYS A 809 4.16 -21.78 -13.32
CA LYS A 809 3.31 -21.90 -12.13
C LYS A 809 2.08 -21.02 -12.25
N ILE A 810 1.03 -21.45 -11.56
CA ILE A 810 -0.13 -20.63 -11.29
C ILE A 810 -0.02 -20.13 -9.86
N ILE A 811 -0.12 -18.82 -9.64
CA ILE A 811 -0.26 -18.22 -8.30
C ILE A 811 -1.74 -17.95 -8.05
N TRP A 812 -2.27 -18.52 -6.98
CA TRP A 812 -3.66 -18.46 -6.58
C TRP A 812 -3.82 -17.30 -5.62
N ALA A 813 -4.04 -16.12 -6.19
CA ALA A 813 -4.09 -14.90 -5.43
C ALA A 813 -5.22 -14.93 -4.40
N ASP A 814 -6.33 -15.64 -4.63
CA ASP A 814 -7.46 -15.84 -3.70
C ASP A 814 -7.12 -16.70 -2.46
N GLU A 815 -6.00 -17.42 -2.48
CA GLU A 815 -5.54 -18.27 -1.37
C GLU A 815 -4.21 -17.81 -0.76
N GLY A 816 -3.85 -16.55 -0.97
CA GLY A 816 -2.59 -16.04 -0.49
C GLY A 816 -1.47 -16.22 -1.51
N MET A 817 -0.52 -17.07 -1.13
CA MET A 817 0.62 -17.47 -1.96
C MET A 817 0.45 -18.86 -2.58
N SER A 818 -0.68 -19.54 -2.39
CA SER A 818 -0.91 -20.89 -2.92
C SER A 818 -0.55 -20.95 -4.42
N SER A 819 -0.04 -22.10 -4.85
CA SER A 819 0.45 -22.27 -6.20
C SER A 819 0.31 -23.69 -6.71
N SER A 820 0.20 -23.82 -8.02
CA SER A 820 0.18 -25.09 -8.74
C SER A 820 1.06 -25.03 -9.99
N GLN A 821 1.27 -26.18 -10.65
CA GLN A 821 1.95 -26.24 -11.94
C GLN A 821 0.97 -25.90 -13.07
N PHE A 822 1.48 -25.46 -14.23
CA PHE A 822 0.67 -25.23 -15.43
C PHE A 822 1.14 -26.07 -16.63
N ASN A 823 1.16 -27.39 -16.49
CA ASN A 823 1.72 -28.29 -17.50
C ASN A 823 0.95 -29.61 -17.70
N SER A 824 -0.26 -29.72 -17.16
CA SER A 824 -1.12 -30.90 -17.27
C SER A 824 -2.37 -30.60 -18.08
N THR A 825 -2.82 -31.58 -18.86
CA THR A 825 -4.07 -31.54 -19.61
C THR A 825 -5.26 -32.16 -18.87
N THR A 826 -5.08 -32.74 -17.69
CA THR A 826 -6.14 -33.52 -17.02
C THR A 826 -6.33 -33.18 -15.54
N ASN A 827 -5.46 -32.36 -14.97
CA ASN A 827 -5.46 -32.08 -13.54
C ASN A 827 -6.26 -30.81 -13.22
N SER A 828 -7.27 -30.95 -12.37
CA SER A 828 -8.19 -29.88 -11.93
C SER A 828 -7.58 -28.84 -10.99
N TRP A 829 -6.25 -28.81 -10.84
CA TRP A 829 -5.53 -27.75 -10.12
C TRP A 829 -4.73 -26.87 -11.08
N GLN A 830 -4.92 -27.03 -12.39
CA GLN A 830 -4.12 -26.46 -13.46
C GLN A 830 -4.96 -25.88 -14.62
N HIS A 831 -6.19 -25.44 -14.36
CA HIS A 831 -6.96 -24.67 -15.32
C HIS A 831 -6.29 -23.31 -15.60
N ALA A 832 -6.51 -22.79 -16.80
CA ALA A 832 -5.80 -21.63 -17.29
C ALA A 832 -6.09 -20.35 -16.46
N PRO A 833 -5.04 -19.63 -16.03
CA PRO A 833 -5.19 -18.37 -15.32
C PRO A 833 -5.70 -17.25 -16.22
N TRP A 834 -6.33 -16.24 -15.63
CA TRP A 834 -6.76 -15.02 -16.33
C TRP A 834 -5.75 -13.89 -16.24
N GLN A 835 -4.86 -13.94 -15.26
CA GLN A 835 -4.04 -12.80 -14.86
C GLN A 835 -2.58 -12.98 -15.23
N VAL A 836 -1.96 -11.86 -15.58
CA VAL A 836 -0.52 -11.67 -15.60
C VAL A 836 -0.24 -10.30 -15.00
N ARG A 837 0.88 -10.16 -14.28
CA ARG A 837 1.40 -8.84 -13.90
C ARG A 837 2.88 -8.76 -14.25
N CYS A 838 3.19 -8.01 -15.30
CA CYS A 838 4.53 -7.82 -15.81
C CYS A 838 5.38 -7.04 -14.82
N VAL A 839 6.67 -7.37 -14.81
CA VAL A 839 7.68 -6.67 -14.01
C VAL A 839 8.90 -6.35 -14.86
N ARG A 840 9.71 -5.40 -14.41
CA ARG A 840 11.04 -5.13 -14.95
C ARG A 840 12.10 -5.07 -13.86
N ASN A 841 13.34 -5.29 -14.24
CA ASN A 841 14.48 -5.03 -13.36
C ASN A 841 14.83 -3.53 -13.41
N LEU A 842 15.16 -2.97 -12.25
CA LEU A 842 15.69 -1.62 -12.09
C LEU A 842 17.09 -1.72 -11.48
N GLY A 843 18.00 -0.82 -11.87
CA GLY A 843 19.37 -0.82 -11.33
C GLY A 843 20.25 -1.93 -11.90
N THR A 844 19.92 -2.52 -13.06
CA THR A 844 20.62 -3.70 -13.60
C THR A 844 21.18 -3.46 -14.99
N ASN A 845 22.25 -4.18 -15.36
CA ASN A 845 22.73 -4.19 -16.75
C ASN A 845 21.78 -5.03 -17.64
N LEU A 846 21.20 -4.40 -18.66
CA LEU A 846 20.29 -5.02 -19.61
C LEU A 846 20.97 -5.49 -20.89
N LEU A 847 22.25 -5.15 -21.12
CA LEU A 847 22.99 -5.48 -22.35
C LEU A 847 23.22 -6.98 -22.58
N SER A 848 23.04 -7.82 -21.57
CA SER A 848 22.99 -9.27 -21.72
C SER A 848 21.96 -9.90 -20.79
N VAL A 849 21.55 -11.13 -21.11
CA VAL A 849 20.65 -11.92 -20.25
C VAL A 849 21.39 -13.14 -19.74
N THR A 850 21.51 -13.27 -18.42
CA THR A 850 22.22 -14.39 -17.77
C THR A 850 21.35 -15.06 -16.72
N LYS A 851 21.60 -16.36 -16.48
CA LYS A 851 20.92 -17.18 -15.47
C LYS A 851 21.13 -16.64 -14.04
N GLY A 852 20.21 -16.98 -13.13
CA GLY A 852 20.24 -16.58 -11.72
C GLY A 852 19.65 -15.19 -11.47
N GLU A 853 19.26 -14.92 -10.22
CA GLU A 853 18.64 -13.65 -9.83
C GLU A 853 19.55 -12.43 -10.08
N LYS A 854 18.96 -11.35 -10.59
CA LYS A 854 19.62 -10.07 -10.90
C LYS A 854 19.12 -8.90 -10.05
N VAL A 855 18.04 -9.10 -9.31
CA VAL A 855 17.45 -8.10 -8.42
C VAL A 855 17.48 -8.61 -6.99
N THR A 856 18.16 -7.86 -6.12
CA THR A 856 18.27 -8.16 -4.70
C THR A 856 16.88 -8.14 -4.06
N ALA A 857 16.53 -9.19 -3.33
CA ALA A 857 15.26 -9.24 -2.61
C ALA A 857 15.19 -8.12 -1.55
N ALA A 858 14.00 -7.61 -1.27
CA ALA A 858 13.80 -6.58 -0.24
C ALA A 858 13.94 -7.11 1.21
N TYR A 859 14.45 -8.33 1.37
CA TYR A 859 14.75 -8.97 2.63
C TYR A 859 16.05 -9.78 2.53
N ASP A 860 16.77 -9.84 3.64
CA ASP A 860 17.96 -10.68 3.82
C ASP A 860 17.60 -12.01 4.47
N VAL A 861 18.32 -13.04 4.06
CA VAL A 861 18.23 -14.40 4.58
C VAL A 861 19.58 -14.82 5.14
N LYS A 862 19.63 -15.18 6.42
CA LYS A 862 20.82 -15.81 7.04
C LYS A 862 20.39 -17.08 7.75
N VAL A 863 20.71 -18.22 7.16
CA VAL A 863 20.37 -19.56 7.66
C VAL A 863 21.65 -20.32 7.99
N ASP A 864 21.67 -20.96 9.16
CA ASP A 864 22.71 -21.90 9.55
C ASP A 864 22.45 -23.25 8.87
N ASN A 865 23.39 -23.71 8.04
CA ASN A 865 23.20 -24.91 7.24
C ASN A 865 23.12 -26.21 8.05
N THR A 866 23.64 -26.22 9.27
CA THR A 866 23.66 -27.39 10.15
C THR A 866 22.35 -27.51 10.91
N THR A 867 21.98 -26.45 11.63
CA THR A 867 20.78 -26.43 12.48
C THR A 867 19.51 -26.09 11.70
N LYS A 868 19.64 -25.52 10.50
CA LYS A 868 18.55 -24.92 9.71
C LYS A 868 17.77 -23.83 10.46
N GLY A 869 18.29 -23.33 11.58
CA GLY A 869 17.80 -22.09 12.21
C GLY A 869 18.36 -20.87 11.50
N GLY A 870 17.81 -19.69 11.76
CA GLY A 870 18.28 -18.50 11.07
C GLY A 870 17.51 -17.25 11.40
N VAL A 871 17.76 -16.20 10.62
CA VAL A 871 17.07 -14.92 10.73
C VAL A 871 16.74 -14.40 9.33
N ILE A 872 15.52 -13.87 9.19
CA ILE A 872 15.04 -13.16 8.01
C ILE A 872 14.84 -11.71 8.41
N LYS A 873 15.39 -10.76 7.65
CA LYS A 873 15.28 -9.33 7.95
C LYS A 873 14.76 -8.55 6.74
N PRO A 874 13.67 -7.79 6.85
CA PRO A 874 13.32 -6.85 5.81
C PRO A 874 14.40 -5.76 5.75
N ILE A 875 14.96 -5.52 4.57
CA ILE A 875 16.00 -4.52 4.35
C ILE A 875 15.51 -3.34 3.50
N ARG A 876 14.52 -3.58 2.62
CA ARG A 876 13.95 -2.57 1.72
C ARG A 876 12.43 -2.61 1.63
N TYR A 877 11.76 -3.37 2.49
CA TYR A 877 10.32 -3.16 2.73
C TYR A 877 10.14 -2.01 3.74
N PHE A 878 9.06 -1.25 3.60
CA PHE A 878 8.73 -0.13 4.48
C PHE A 878 7.21 -0.01 4.66
N GLY A 879 6.75 0.92 5.49
CA GLY A 879 5.33 1.28 5.61
C GLY A 879 4.37 0.09 5.74
N GLY A 880 3.34 0.06 4.88
CA GLY A 880 2.22 -0.89 4.95
C GLY A 880 2.55 -2.34 4.62
N ALA A 881 3.71 -2.61 4.04
CA ALA A 881 4.20 -3.96 3.82
C ALA A 881 4.54 -4.69 5.14
N LEU A 882 4.83 -3.94 6.21
CA LEU A 882 5.31 -4.47 7.49
C LEU A 882 4.28 -4.29 8.61
N ARG A 883 4.41 -5.08 9.68
CA ARG A 883 3.67 -4.94 10.94
C ARG A 883 4.63 -4.74 12.11
N ASN A 884 4.12 -4.24 13.23
CA ASN A 884 4.90 -4.18 14.47
C ASN A 884 5.23 -5.60 14.98
N PRO A 885 6.40 -5.78 15.63
CA PRO A 885 6.77 -7.05 16.24
C PRO A 885 5.87 -7.35 17.45
N THR A 886 5.68 -8.62 17.75
CA THR A 886 4.93 -9.08 18.93
C THR A 886 5.63 -10.25 19.63
N THR A 887 5.49 -10.29 20.95
CA THR A 887 5.85 -11.45 21.79
C THR A 887 4.65 -12.35 22.08
N LEU A 888 3.44 -11.95 21.69
CA LEU A 888 2.24 -12.76 21.79
C LEU A 888 2.04 -13.60 20.53
N PRO A 889 1.33 -14.74 20.62
CA PRO A 889 0.95 -15.51 19.44
C PRO A 889 0.12 -14.66 18.47
N LEU A 890 0.32 -14.87 17.16
CA LEU A 890 -0.56 -14.27 16.17
C LEU A 890 -1.92 -14.99 16.20
N PRO A 891 -3.04 -14.25 16.26
CA PRO A 891 -4.35 -14.86 16.21
C PRO A 891 -4.58 -15.52 14.85
N LEU A 892 -5.51 -16.46 14.79
CA LEU A 892 -5.98 -17.04 13.53
C LEU A 892 -6.52 -15.93 12.61
N HIS A 893 -6.06 -15.89 11.35
CA HIS A 893 -6.40 -14.80 10.44
C HIS A 893 -6.43 -15.20 8.95
N LYS A 894 -7.00 -14.32 8.12
CA LYS A 894 -7.03 -14.44 6.64
C LYS A 894 -5.79 -13.87 5.98
N THR A 895 -5.52 -14.22 4.74
CA THR A 895 -4.34 -13.78 3.98
C THR A 895 -4.32 -12.27 3.72
N SER A 896 -5.48 -11.61 3.77
CA SER A 896 -5.67 -10.16 3.70
C SER A 896 -5.36 -9.42 5.01
N SER A 897 -5.31 -10.12 6.14
CA SER A 897 -5.13 -9.52 7.46
C SER A 897 -3.75 -8.86 7.63
N PRO A 898 -3.64 -7.75 8.40
CA PRO A 898 -2.36 -7.21 8.82
C PRO A 898 -1.47 -8.22 9.56
N TYR A 899 -2.04 -9.22 10.23
CA TYR A 899 -1.28 -10.28 10.90
C TYR A 899 -0.51 -11.19 9.93
N ASN A 900 -0.91 -11.25 8.66
CA ASN A 900 -0.20 -11.99 7.63
C ASN A 900 1.01 -11.21 7.07
N ARG A 901 1.35 -10.02 7.60
CA ARG A 901 2.53 -9.23 7.20
C ARG A 901 3.78 -9.68 7.97
N LEU A 902 4.96 -9.33 7.44
CA LEU A 902 6.24 -9.54 8.13
C LEU A 902 6.42 -8.50 9.24
N ALA A 903 7.03 -8.90 10.36
CA ALA A 903 7.44 -7.95 11.39
C ALA A 903 8.51 -6.99 10.87
N ARG A 904 8.46 -5.71 11.29
CA ARG A 904 9.30 -4.65 10.72
C ARG A 904 10.80 -4.82 10.92
N TYR A 905 11.21 -5.58 11.93
CA TYR A 905 12.62 -5.93 12.16
C TYR A 905 12.96 -7.34 11.66
N GLY A 906 11.97 -8.07 11.15
CA GLY A 906 12.12 -9.45 10.71
C GLY A 906 11.79 -10.48 11.79
N PHE A 907 12.14 -11.73 11.53
CA PHE A 907 11.86 -12.84 12.41
C PHE A 907 13.03 -13.82 12.51
N GLU A 908 13.19 -14.41 13.69
CA GLU A 908 14.08 -15.54 13.91
C GLU A 908 13.36 -16.85 13.62
N ILE A 909 14.06 -17.77 12.97
CA ILE A 909 13.61 -19.13 12.70
C ILE A 909 14.26 -20.08 13.71
N ALA A 910 13.44 -20.89 14.38
CA ALA A 910 13.95 -21.88 15.33
C ALA A 910 14.88 -22.89 14.64
N PRO A 911 15.85 -23.49 15.36
CA PRO A 911 16.58 -24.67 14.89
C PRO A 911 15.67 -25.84 14.55
N ALA A 912 16.22 -26.84 13.83
CA ALA A 912 15.52 -28.08 13.54
C ALA A 912 15.02 -28.75 14.82
N GLY A 913 13.80 -29.27 14.76
CA GLY A 913 13.10 -29.78 15.93
C GLY A 913 12.58 -28.71 16.90
N ASN A 914 12.62 -27.40 16.59
CA ASN A 914 12.13 -26.33 17.49
C ASN A 914 12.78 -26.37 18.90
N GLY A 915 14.08 -26.72 19.00
CA GLY A 915 14.77 -26.87 20.29
C GLY A 915 14.42 -28.16 21.06
N ASN A 916 13.75 -29.11 20.41
CA ASN A 916 13.31 -30.36 21.01
C ASN A 916 14.31 -31.50 20.87
N THR A 917 15.38 -31.32 20.09
CA THR A 917 16.39 -32.34 19.80
C THR A 917 17.80 -31.78 20.04
N GLU A 918 18.68 -32.57 20.65
CA GLU A 918 20.08 -32.18 20.88
C GLU A 918 20.97 -32.46 19.65
N ASN A 919 20.59 -33.43 18.81
CA ASN A 919 21.26 -33.78 17.55
C ASN A 919 20.52 -33.19 16.35
N TYR A 920 21.03 -32.07 15.81
CA TYR A 920 20.43 -31.36 14.66
C TYR A 920 20.81 -31.98 13.30
N THR A 921 20.82 -33.30 13.16
CA THR A 921 21.12 -33.92 11.85
C THR A 921 19.92 -33.81 10.91
N ILE A 922 20.16 -33.81 9.59
CA ILE A 922 19.10 -33.83 8.55
C ILE A 922 18.11 -34.99 8.78
N ASP A 923 18.57 -36.06 9.41
CA ASP A 923 17.79 -37.25 9.77
C ASP A 923 16.93 -37.06 11.03
N ALA A 924 17.18 -36.04 11.85
CA ALA A 924 16.49 -35.79 13.10
C ALA A 924 15.41 -34.69 12.95
N GLY A 925 14.13 -35.11 13.02
CA GLY A 925 13.15 -34.27 13.73
C GLY A 925 12.63 -33.05 13.01
N MET A 926 12.65 -33.02 11.67
CA MET A 926 12.07 -31.89 10.96
C MET A 926 10.56 -31.88 11.20
N PHE A 927 10.05 -31.09 12.15
CA PHE A 927 8.65 -30.64 12.20
C PHE A 927 7.61 -31.41 13.04
N ALA A 928 7.87 -32.54 13.71
CA ALA A 928 6.78 -33.36 14.30
C ALA A 928 6.70 -33.50 15.82
N ILE A 929 7.52 -32.78 16.59
CA ILE A 929 7.56 -32.91 18.06
C ILE A 929 6.96 -31.66 18.69
N THR A 930 5.90 -31.84 19.47
CA THR A 930 5.34 -30.87 20.43
C THR A 930 5.57 -31.36 21.85
N TYR A 931 5.21 -30.58 22.86
CA TYR A 931 5.27 -31.02 24.27
C TYR A 931 3.90 -30.86 24.91
N ASN A 932 3.65 -31.60 25.99
CA ASN A 932 2.47 -31.39 26.84
C ASN A 932 2.39 -29.93 27.37
N ALA A 933 1.25 -29.53 27.95
CA ALA A 933 1.01 -28.16 28.40
C ALA A 933 2.08 -27.60 29.39
N THR A 934 2.81 -28.48 30.07
CA THR A 934 3.92 -28.12 30.98
C THR A 934 5.27 -27.96 30.26
N GLY A 935 5.42 -28.41 29.01
CA GLY A 935 6.66 -28.33 28.23
C GLY A 935 7.68 -29.43 28.57
N THR A 936 7.25 -30.51 29.23
CA THR A 936 8.14 -31.49 29.87
C THR A 936 8.21 -32.85 29.18
N THR A 937 7.19 -33.25 28.41
CA THR A 937 7.16 -34.55 27.72
C THR A 937 6.96 -34.40 26.20
N PRO A 938 7.82 -34.98 25.34
CA PRO A 938 7.63 -34.99 23.89
C PRO A 938 6.30 -35.67 23.48
N GLN A 939 5.61 -35.08 22.51
CA GLN A 939 4.39 -35.61 21.90
C GLN A 939 4.48 -35.50 20.38
N SER A 940 3.93 -36.48 19.67
CA SER A 940 3.70 -36.36 18.23
C SER A 940 2.77 -35.17 17.95
N LEU A 941 2.91 -34.49 16.81
CA LEU A 941 1.94 -33.51 16.31
C LEU A 941 0.57 -34.11 16.01
N THR A 942 0.48 -35.43 15.82
CA THR A 942 -0.75 -36.13 15.38
C THR A 942 -1.99 -35.75 16.19
N PRO A 943 -1.99 -35.68 17.55
CA PRO A 943 -3.17 -35.31 18.33
C PRO A 943 -3.66 -33.87 18.08
N ILE A 944 -2.75 -32.93 17.79
CA ILE A 944 -3.09 -31.53 17.49
C ILE A 944 -3.69 -31.42 16.08
N ALA A 945 -3.17 -32.19 15.12
CA ALA A 945 -3.61 -32.19 13.73
C ALA A 945 -5.00 -32.83 13.48
N ARG A 946 -5.59 -33.51 14.47
CA ARG A 946 -6.85 -34.28 14.29
C ARG A 946 -8.12 -33.44 14.25
N THR A 947 -8.14 -32.27 14.89
CA THR A 947 -9.35 -31.44 14.98
C THR A 947 -9.02 -29.96 14.79
N TYR A 948 -9.95 -29.22 14.22
CA TYR A 948 -9.84 -27.77 14.08
C TYR A 948 -9.58 -27.08 15.42
N SER A 949 -10.36 -27.42 16.45
CA SER A 949 -10.24 -26.84 17.79
C SER A 949 -8.86 -27.06 18.42
N ALA A 950 -8.22 -28.21 18.16
CA ALA A 950 -6.89 -28.48 18.68
C ALA A 950 -5.81 -27.62 18.01
N ILE A 951 -5.88 -27.40 16.69
CA ILE A 951 -4.95 -26.50 16.00
C ILE A 951 -5.17 -25.04 16.45
N VAL A 952 -6.42 -24.60 16.57
CA VAL A 952 -6.74 -23.24 17.07
C VAL A 952 -6.17 -23.02 18.46
N ALA A 953 -6.41 -23.96 19.39
CA ALA A 953 -5.86 -23.88 20.74
C ALA A 953 -4.32 -23.89 20.75
N ALA A 954 -3.68 -24.61 19.82
CA ALA A 954 -2.23 -24.61 19.68
C ALA A 954 -1.68 -23.27 19.17
N ILE A 955 -2.42 -22.59 18.27
CA ILE A 955 -2.09 -21.24 17.80
C ILE A 955 -2.22 -20.23 18.93
N GLU A 956 -3.37 -20.18 19.60
CA GLU A 956 -3.65 -19.20 20.67
C GLU A 956 -2.68 -19.29 21.84
N LYS A 957 -2.20 -20.50 22.15
CA LYS A 957 -1.28 -20.76 23.26
C LYS A 957 0.18 -20.90 22.82
N ALA A 958 0.46 -20.85 21.52
CA ALA A 958 1.76 -21.22 20.93
C ALA A 958 2.34 -22.54 21.49
N SER A 959 1.49 -23.51 21.83
CA SER A 959 1.90 -24.70 22.59
C SER A 959 3.03 -25.51 21.95
N PRO A 960 3.14 -25.65 20.62
CA PRO A 960 4.27 -26.35 20.00
C PRO A 960 5.61 -25.63 20.14
N CYS A 961 5.59 -24.33 20.43
CA CYS A 961 6.75 -23.45 20.53
C CYS A 961 7.12 -23.13 21.99
N GLU A 962 6.33 -23.60 22.95
CA GLU A 962 6.41 -23.17 24.34
C GLU A 962 7.69 -23.59 25.05
N LYS A 963 8.30 -24.72 24.65
CA LYS A 963 9.61 -25.12 25.18
C LYS A 963 10.65 -24.03 24.92
N LEU A 964 10.66 -23.44 23.72
CA LEU A 964 11.58 -22.36 23.38
C LEU A 964 11.30 -21.10 24.23
N ASN A 965 10.03 -20.76 24.48
CA ASN A 965 9.68 -19.65 25.37
C ASN A 965 10.24 -19.84 26.78
N LYS A 966 10.25 -21.07 27.30
CA LYS A 966 10.75 -21.38 28.65
C LYS A 966 12.29 -21.52 28.71
N SER A 967 12.90 -22.17 27.72
CA SER A 967 14.29 -22.64 27.83
C SER A 967 15.29 -21.84 27.01
N SER A 968 14.86 -21.07 26.00
CA SER A 968 15.80 -20.41 25.08
C SER A 968 16.37 -19.08 25.60
N GLY A 969 15.84 -18.55 26.72
CA GLY A 969 16.16 -17.22 27.23
C GLY A 969 15.65 -16.06 26.36
N ARG A 970 14.80 -16.38 25.37
CA ARG A 970 14.21 -15.45 24.39
C ARG A 970 12.71 -15.71 24.31
N LYS A 971 11.91 -14.65 24.42
CA LYS A 971 10.44 -14.71 24.48
C LYS A 971 9.81 -14.54 23.08
N GLY A 972 8.55 -14.98 22.94
CA GLY A 972 7.74 -14.71 21.74
C GLY A 972 7.80 -15.76 20.62
N TRP A 973 8.25 -16.98 20.93
CA TRP A 973 8.19 -18.09 19.99
C TRP A 973 6.74 -18.52 19.74
N ARG A 974 6.36 -18.55 18.46
CA ARG A 974 4.99 -18.76 18.00
C ARG A 974 4.94 -19.51 16.67
N ILE A 975 3.72 -19.87 16.28
CA ILE A 975 3.40 -20.42 14.96
C ILE A 975 3.50 -19.31 13.90
N PRO A 976 4.12 -19.59 12.74
CA PRO A 976 4.29 -18.61 11.66
C PRO A 976 2.99 -18.33 10.88
N ASN A 977 2.93 -17.20 10.20
CA ASN A 977 1.90 -16.93 9.18
C ASN A 977 2.30 -17.50 7.80
N GLN A 978 1.43 -17.41 6.78
CA GLN A 978 1.71 -17.94 5.45
C GLN A 978 2.95 -17.29 4.80
N LYS A 979 3.10 -15.96 4.90
CA LYS A 979 4.26 -15.27 4.29
C LYS A 979 5.59 -15.78 4.87
N GLU A 980 5.64 -15.98 6.19
CA GLU A 980 6.82 -16.47 6.91
C GLU A 980 7.21 -17.89 6.44
N ILE A 981 6.26 -18.84 6.38
CA ILE A 981 6.57 -20.22 5.94
C ILE A 981 6.99 -20.31 4.47
N VAL A 982 6.43 -19.46 3.59
CA VAL A 982 6.78 -19.46 2.17
C VAL A 982 8.20 -18.92 1.97
N ILE A 983 8.60 -17.89 2.72
CA ILE A 983 9.98 -17.41 2.74
C ILE A 983 10.92 -18.51 3.26
N MET A 984 10.54 -19.23 4.31
CA MET A 984 11.34 -20.34 4.85
C MET A 984 11.50 -21.50 3.85
N MET A 985 10.46 -21.83 3.08
CA MET A 985 10.53 -22.79 1.98
C MET A 985 11.55 -22.34 0.93
N ARG A 986 11.46 -21.09 0.46
CA ARG A 986 12.40 -20.54 -0.53
C ARG A 986 13.82 -20.39 -0.01
N ALA A 987 13.99 -20.12 1.28
CA ALA A 987 15.28 -20.08 1.94
C ALA A 987 15.93 -21.47 2.11
N GLY A 988 15.27 -22.56 1.69
CA GLY A 988 15.77 -23.92 1.83
C GLY A 988 15.77 -24.44 3.27
N VAL A 989 15.00 -23.79 4.16
CA VAL A 989 14.83 -24.24 5.57
C VAL A 989 13.82 -25.37 5.65
N ILE A 990 12.79 -25.32 4.81
CA ILE A 990 11.77 -26.36 4.69
C ILE A 990 11.91 -27.02 3.32
N THR A 991 12.25 -28.31 3.31
CA THR A 991 12.51 -29.10 2.09
C THR A 991 11.67 -30.39 2.07
N GLY A 992 11.65 -31.07 0.93
CA GLY A 992 10.88 -32.30 0.71
C GLY A 992 11.41 -33.58 1.40
N GLN A 993 12.40 -33.50 2.30
CA GLN A 993 12.87 -34.65 3.10
C GLN A 993 12.49 -34.47 4.58
N TYR A 994 11.90 -35.51 5.19
CA TYR A 994 11.40 -35.51 6.57
C TYR A 994 11.49 -36.91 7.20
N SER A 995 11.62 -36.96 8.54
CA SER A 995 11.61 -38.17 9.37
C SER A 995 10.37 -38.26 10.26
N SER A 996 9.53 -39.29 10.08
CA SER A 996 8.37 -39.56 10.95
C SER A 996 8.77 -40.06 12.35
N TYR A 997 8.04 -39.63 13.38
CA TYR A 997 8.25 -40.04 14.77
C TYR A 997 6.99 -40.63 15.37
N SER A 998 7.14 -41.70 16.14
CA SER A 998 6.11 -42.28 16.99
C SER A 998 6.52 -42.21 18.45
N LEU A 999 5.54 -42.13 19.34
CA LEU A 999 5.76 -42.15 20.79
C LEU A 999 5.15 -43.44 21.35
N SER A 1000 6.00 -44.31 21.89
CA SER A 1000 5.60 -45.53 22.61
C SER A 1000 6.30 -45.54 23.96
N ASP A 1001 5.53 -45.67 25.05
CA ASP A 1001 6.04 -45.70 26.43
C ASP A 1001 6.92 -44.49 26.83
N GLY A 1002 6.59 -43.30 26.31
CA GLY A 1002 7.35 -42.07 26.57
C GLY A 1002 8.68 -41.99 25.81
N VAL A 1003 9.02 -42.98 24.99
CA VAL A 1003 10.20 -43.01 24.13
C VAL A 1003 9.80 -42.61 22.71
N LEU A 1004 10.51 -41.61 22.17
CA LEU A 1004 10.31 -41.14 20.80
C LEU A 1004 11.16 -41.99 19.84
N SER A 1005 10.52 -42.71 18.92
CA SER A 1005 11.21 -43.55 17.92
C SER A 1005 10.97 -43.03 16.50
N GLN A 1006 12.01 -43.04 15.66
CA GLN A 1006 11.96 -42.63 14.26
C GLN A 1006 11.48 -43.80 13.39
N THR A 1007 10.47 -43.60 12.56
CA THR A 1007 9.79 -44.70 11.84
C THR A 1007 9.94 -44.65 10.32
N GLY A 1008 10.52 -43.59 9.73
CA GLY A 1008 10.86 -43.57 8.30
C GLY A 1008 11.18 -42.18 7.73
N LYS A 1009 11.82 -42.13 6.55
CA LYS A 1009 12.27 -40.92 5.84
C LYS A 1009 11.43 -40.63 4.57
N SER A 1010 10.20 -40.14 4.69
CA SER A 1010 9.43 -39.60 3.55
C SER A 1010 8.13 -38.95 4.03
N TRP A 1011 7.71 -37.87 3.38
CA TRP A 1011 6.34 -37.32 3.49
C TRP A 1011 5.27 -38.25 2.87
N GLY A 1012 5.68 -39.31 2.17
CA GLY A 1012 4.84 -40.18 1.34
C GLY A 1012 3.75 -40.99 2.06
N THR A 1013 3.69 -41.01 3.39
CA THR A 1013 2.60 -41.66 4.14
C THR A 1013 1.34 -40.81 4.28
N VAL A 1014 1.41 -39.49 4.04
CA VAL A 1014 0.24 -38.59 4.01
C VAL A 1014 0.27 -37.79 2.71
N ASN A 1015 -0.59 -38.18 1.76
CA ASN A 1015 -0.69 -37.47 0.48
C ASN A 1015 -1.09 -35.99 0.69
N GLY A 1016 -0.27 -35.06 0.18
CA GLY A 1016 -0.51 -33.61 0.30
C GLY A 1016 -0.27 -33.01 1.69
N ALA A 1017 0.71 -33.51 2.43
CA ALA A 1017 1.08 -33.00 3.76
C ALA A 1017 1.50 -31.51 3.78
N GLY A 1018 1.11 -30.79 4.84
CA GLY A 1018 1.36 -29.37 5.03
C GLY A 1018 1.96 -29.00 6.39
N VAL A 1019 2.42 -27.75 6.50
CA VAL A 1019 3.05 -27.16 7.69
C VAL A 1019 2.07 -26.22 8.43
N MET A 1020 2.04 -26.30 9.75
CA MET A 1020 1.17 -25.49 10.59
C MET A 1020 1.51 -24.01 10.46
N CYS A 1021 0.47 -23.21 10.24
CA CYS A 1021 0.51 -21.76 10.21
C CYS A 1021 -0.77 -21.19 10.82
N CYS A 1022 -0.78 -19.91 11.16
CA CYS A 1022 -1.95 -19.22 11.70
C CYS A 1022 -2.82 -18.53 10.63
N THR A 1023 -2.64 -18.90 9.35
CA THR A 1023 -3.36 -18.29 8.22
C THR A 1023 -4.32 -19.29 7.56
N GLN A 1024 -5.58 -18.88 7.36
CA GLN A 1024 -6.62 -19.67 6.69
C GLN A 1024 -7.36 -18.87 5.61
N GLU A 1025 -7.86 -19.57 4.59
CA GLU A 1025 -8.81 -19.03 3.60
C GLU A 1025 -9.99 -19.97 3.34
N HIS A 1026 -11.01 -19.43 2.68
CA HIS A 1026 -12.35 -20.00 2.68
C HIS A 1026 -12.53 -21.27 1.85
N TRP A 1027 -13.24 -22.25 2.44
CA TRP A 1027 -13.78 -23.43 1.76
C TRP A 1027 -15.12 -23.81 2.43
N PRO A 1028 -16.28 -23.32 1.98
CA PRO A 1028 -17.56 -23.65 2.60
C PRO A 1028 -18.25 -24.90 2.01
N SER A 1029 -17.68 -25.56 1.00
CA SER A 1029 -18.37 -26.62 0.24
C SER A 1029 -18.26 -28.06 0.79
N MET A 1030 -17.86 -28.23 2.06
CA MET A 1030 -17.77 -29.56 2.69
C MET A 1030 -18.80 -29.71 3.82
N THR A 1031 -19.73 -30.64 3.63
CA THR A 1031 -20.67 -31.11 4.67
C THR A 1031 -20.46 -32.61 4.92
N GLY A 1032 -20.62 -33.05 6.18
CA GLY A 1032 -20.55 -34.45 6.58
C GLY A 1032 -19.16 -34.94 7.04
N SER A 1033 -19.13 -36.10 7.71
CA SER A 1033 -17.91 -36.72 8.27
C SER A 1033 -16.88 -37.16 7.22
N ASN A 1034 -17.31 -37.23 5.94
CA ASN A 1034 -16.49 -37.66 4.81
C ASN A 1034 -16.12 -36.50 3.86
N PHE A 1035 -16.50 -35.26 4.18
CA PHE A 1035 -16.17 -34.06 3.39
C PHE A 1035 -16.55 -34.17 1.90
N GLU A 1036 -17.80 -34.53 1.59
CA GLU A 1036 -18.29 -34.64 0.20
C GLU A 1036 -18.47 -33.23 -0.44
N LYS A 1037 -18.10 -33.11 -1.72
CA LYS A 1037 -18.11 -31.85 -2.50
C LYS A 1037 -19.55 -31.38 -2.75
N THR A 1038 -19.89 -30.14 -2.37
CA THR A 1038 -21.13 -29.48 -2.84
C THR A 1038 -20.81 -28.12 -3.46
N ASN A 1039 -20.90 -28.04 -4.79
CA ASN A 1039 -20.43 -26.90 -5.61
C ASN A 1039 -21.42 -25.71 -5.65
N THR A 1040 -22.27 -25.53 -4.64
CA THR A 1040 -23.56 -24.84 -4.85
C THR A 1040 -23.74 -23.48 -4.19
N ASN A 1041 -22.82 -22.99 -3.33
CA ASN A 1041 -23.02 -21.68 -2.67
C ASN A 1041 -21.80 -20.73 -2.81
N PRO A 1042 -22.03 -19.43 -3.08
CA PRO A 1042 -20.97 -18.43 -3.10
C PRO A 1042 -20.34 -18.28 -1.71
N ILE A 1043 -19.05 -17.94 -1.66
CA ILE A 1043 -18.35 -17.66 -0.39
C ILE A 1043 -18.25 -16.16 -0.17
N ASN A 1044 -18.47 -15.65 1.05
CA ASN A 1044 -18.09 -14.27 1.37
C ASN A 1044 -16.74 -14.21 2.10
N GLY A 1045 -15.86 -13.33 1.62
CA GLY A 1045 -14.62 -12.94 2.29
C GLY A 1045 -14.83 -12.30 3.67
N SER A 1046 -16.06 -12.01 4.07
CA SER A 1046 -16.42 -11.67 5.46
C SER A 1046 -16.68 -12.90 6.33
N ASP A 1047 -16.98 -14.08 5.80
CA ASP A 1047 -17.43 -15.21 6.64
C ASP A 1047 -16.39 -15.56 7.72
N PRO A 1048 -16.83 -15.92 8.94
CA PRO A 1048 -15.93 -16.24 10.04
C PRO A 1048 -15.05 -17.45 9.72
N LEU A 1049 -13.86 -17.49 10.30
CA LEU A 1049 -12.97 -18.65 10.22
C LEU A 1049 -13.57 -19.83 11.00
N SER A 1050 -13.41 -21.03 10.46
CA SER A 1050 -14.04 -22.24 10.97
C SER A 1050 -13.25 -23.50 10.56
N GLY A 1051 -13.66 -24.66 11.09
CA GLY A 1051 -13.09 -25.95 10.70
C GLY A 1051 -13.34 -26.37 9.25
N ARG A 1052 -14.17 -25.62 8.51
CA ARG A 1052 -14.41 -25.82 7.08
C ARG A 1052 -13.36 -25.12 6.22
N ASN A 1053 -12.69 -24.09 6.73
CA ASN A 1053 -11.65 -23.34 6.01
C ASN A 1053 -10.37 -24.19 5.81
N ARG A 1054 -9.58 -23.85 4.79
CA ARG A 1054 -8.26 -24.45 4.56
C ARG A 1054 -7.15 -23.60 5.15
N TRP A 1055 -6.08 -24.27 5.54
CA TRP A 1055 -4.85 -23.66 6.00
C TRP A 1055 -3.98 -23.29 4.81
N CYS A 1056 -3.67 -22.01 4.70
CA CYS A 1056 -2.79 -21.44 3.68
C CYS A 1056 -1.34 -21.78 4.02
N THR A 1057 -0.90 -22.96 3.59
CA THR A 1057 0.34 -23.61 3.99
C THR A 1057 1.33 -23.76 2.82
N ILE A 1058 2.32 -24.64 2.98
CA ILE A 1058 3.24 -25.12 1.95
C ILE A 1058 3.19 -26.65 1.91
N GLU A 1059 3.44 -27.20 0.73
CA GLU A 1059 3.64 -28.63 0.47
C GLU A 1059 5.14 -28.86 0.19
N PRO A 1060 5.90 -29.37 1.18
CA PRO A 1060 7.36 -29.42 1.08
C PRO A 1060 7.89 -30.34 -0.02
N ASN A 1061 7.15 -31.39 -0.39
CA ASN A 1061 7.54 -32.32 -1.46
C ASN A 1061 7.63 -31.66 -2.84
N SER A 1062 6.64 -30.83 -3.15
CA SER A 1062 6.53 -30.16 -4.44
C SER A 1062 7.15 -28.77 -4.43
N SER A 1063 7.65 -28.31 -3.27
CA SER A 1063 8.12 -26.93 -3.05
C SER A 1063 7.09 -25.89 -3.51
N LEU A 1064 5.82 -26.16 -3.21
CA LEU A 1064 4.70 -25.27 -3.56
C LEU A 1064 4.10 -24.70 -2.29
N ALA A 1065 3.69 -23.44 -2.33
CA ALA A 1065 2.67 -22.97 -1.41
C ALA A 1065 1.32 -23.61 -1.78
N SER A 1066 0.49 -23.99 -0.81
CA SER A 1066 -0.76 -24.72 -1.05
C SER A 1066 -1.74 -24.51 0.09
N ALA A 1067 -3.03 -24.60 -0.16
CA ALA A 1067 -4.03 -24.63 0.90
C ALA A 1067 -4.47 -26.07 1.21
N LYS A 1068 -4.39 -26.48 2.48
CA LYS A 1068 -4.65 -27.86 2.93
C LYS A 1068 -5.71 -27.94 4.04
N LYS A 1069 -6.34 -29.10 4.17
CA LYS A 1069 -7.28 -29.38 5.26
C LYS A 1069 -6.52 -29.57 6.58
N HIS A 1070 -7.17 -29.37 7.73
CA HIS A 1070 -6.53 -29.53 9.04
C HIS A 1070 -5.89 -30.92 9.24
N SER A 1071 -6.52 -31.99 8.73
CA SER A 1071 -6.02 -33.37 8.82
C SER A 1071 -4.72 -33.61 8.05
N GLN A 1072 -4.33 -32.70 7.17
CA GLN A 1072 -3.09 -32.79 6.38
C GLN A 1072 -1.96 -31.94 6.99
N ILE A 1073 -2.21 -31.21 8.07
CA ILE A 1073 -1.21 -30.39 8.76
C ILE A 1073 -0.40 -31.27 9.70
N VAL A 1074 0.81 -31.65 9.30
CA VAL A 1074 1.62 -32.66 10.01
C VAL A 1074 3.00 -32.16 10.41
N GLY A 1075 3.37 -30.92 10.03
CA GLY A 1075 4.64 -30.29 10.41
C GLY A 1075 4.46 -28.95 11.12
N ILE A 1076 5.44 -28.51 11.90
CA ILE A 1076 5.54 -27.15 12.46
C ILE A 1076 6.98 -26.65 12.56
N ARG A 1077 7.19 -25.36 12.27
CA ARG A 1077 8.45 -24.67 12.51
C ARG A 1077 8.20 -23.32 13.18
N CYS A 1078 8.68 -23.17 14.41
CA CYS A 1078 8.45 -21.99 15.23
C CYS A 1078 9.29 -20.81 14.76
N VAL A 1079 8.72 -19.62 14.91
CA VAL A 1079 9.38 -18.34 14.65
C VAL A 1079 9.14 -17.38 15.82
N ARG A 1080 9.95 -16.33 15.92
CA ARG A 1080 9.65 -15.18 16.80
C ARG A 1080 10.00 -13.88 16.10
N ASP A 1081 9.32 -12.80 16.45
CA ASP A 1081 9.66 -11.49 15.91
C ASP A 1081 10.96 -10.97 16.55
N LEU A 1082 11.74 -10.22 15.77
CA LEU A 1082 12.90 -9.51 16.31
C LEU A 1082 12.45 -8.21 16.97
N THR A 1083 13.13 -7.84 18.05
CA THR A 1083 12.98 -6.54 18.70
C THR A 1083 13.77 -5.46 17.97
N ALA A 1084 13.52 -4.19 18.30
CA ALA A 1084 14.31 -3.07 17.78
C ALA A 1084 15.81 -3.21 18.12
N ALA A 1085 16.14 -3.70 19.32
CA ALA A 1085 17.53 -3.93 19.75
C ALA A 1085 18.24 -5.00 18.90
N GLU A 1086 17.49 -6.00 18.40
CA GLU A 1086 18.03 -7.10 17.60
C GLU A 1086 18.14 -6.78 16.10
N ALA A 1087 17.56 -5.65 15.65
CA ALA A 1087 17.47 -5.27 14.24
C ALA A 1087 18.83 -5.24 13.55
N ASN A 1088 19.88 -4.79 14.24
CA ASN A 1088 21.25 -4.67 13.72
C ASN A 1088 22.18 -5.82 14.17
N MET A 1089 21.67 -6.80 14.93
CA MET A 1089 22.48 -7.92 15.42
C MET A 1089 22.64 -9.02 14.36
N THR A 1090 23.80 -9.66 14.29
CA THR A 1090 23.99 -10.91 13.54
C THR A 1090 23.20 -12.05 14.18
N TYR A 1091 22.91 -13.12 13.42
CA TYR A 1091 22.22 -14.30 13.97
C TYR A 1091 22.96 -14.89 15.21
N LYS A 1092 24.30 -14.89 15.19
CA LYS A 1092 25.12 -15.34 16.33
C LYS A 1092 24.93 -14.47 17.56
N GLN A 1093 24.84 -13.15 17.40
CA GLN A 1093 24.56 -12.21 18.50
C GLN A 1093 23.15 -12.41 19.04
N ILE A 1094 22.15 -12.53 18.16
CA ILE A 1094 20.75 -12.77 18.53
C ILE A 1094 20.61 -14.05 19.37
N LYS A 1095 21.29 -15.14 18.97
CA LYS A 1095 21.28 -16.40 19.72
C LYS A 1095 21.78 -16.27 21.16
N ASN A 1096 22.71 -15.33 21.39
CA ASN A 1096 23.33 -15.09 22.69
C ASN A 1096 22.66 -13.95 23.47
N HIS A 1097 21.71 -13.23 22.86
CA HIS A 1097 20.99 -12.14 23.48
C HIS A 1097 19.84 -12.68 24.33
N LYS A 1098 19.96 -12.56 25.66
CA LYS A 1098 18.88 -12.94 26.59
C LYS A 1098 17.97 -11.75 26.82
N THR A 1099 16.66 -11.95 26.60
CA THR A 1099 15.64 -10.93 26.88
C THR A 1099 15.25 -11.04 28.36
N ASN A 1100 15.39 -9.97 29.15
CA ASN A 1100 14.91 -9.94 30.54
C ASN A 1100 13.38 -10.10 30.62
#